data_AF-A0AB34IQM8-F1
#
_entry.id   AF-A0AB34IQM8-F1
#
_cell.length_a   1.000
_cell.length_b   1.000
_cell.length_c   1.000
_cell.angle_alpha   90.00
_cell.angle_beta   90.00
_cell.angle_gamma   90.00
#
_symmetry.space_group_name_H-M   'P 1'
#
loop_
_entity.id
_entity.type
_entity.pdbx_description
1 polymer ?
#
loop_
_entity_poly.entity_id
_entity_poly.type
_entity_poly.pdbx_seq_one_letter_code
_entity_poly.pdbx_strand_id
1 'polypeptide(L)'
;MRPSVQARIEAGRAWHAERALLLDARAAAAPASSRRGPTKRSAPPPRRPPPAASAERAAVLIQSRQRGRAARRANRPSALEAAKAARREAARRGFRDEEAARRGAQRSHDYVAFLRGASSGPIAKLEEYKFHFDESTALRTLQERVVSEAQQAVEHAASKQKLLAARPEPPGLTAFEQKLWLAFCAVDTDGSGTIPRRELTNALDRAAMASIRAKHASGKPPRVEWHEFRLIGQQLCRRAEVSEAAAATRIQAALRGSAARKSVRAERRRAAEALLRERARRLYAAGKGGGAVKEKPAGKESRAVRGKGAVGKGEHSFMEKGNHSSVGKGNHSSVGKGEHSFMEKGNHSSVGKGNHSSVGKGEHSFMEKGNYSSVGKGDHSFIEKSFVGKGSQHLLGSHAYHSGSALTEEGGEGTAAAQWAWGGAREEAWPVVAEEPFDLSVGGEAAAAAAARAARREGERRRAQAALGIQRLARARLARKAAEALKREQAQERQYFEELQRTTAAERALLARAVRMVGVAPPAEATAAPPHAKARAAERTRRRRQADGRAAKKAPPPHQKIAPAAMAAALHSAMLATAFASECDEGKDTIPMRSLRTVLRRAHVPGGEELSDAVGGPFAHVSLKLHEVALIAHKLRSRAKSAKGVAEARGAAWASTSDPSALPREVRTALARGFAQLDDDAAGSLPASAVPAALAFAGIAASPPALHLLLGGAVDDRRRVEWREFMQLASTLLEFQPSARVPASAEAVADATVPASAALGSVVVSVDKVHLLQPPLHPLLLTVLATPAAASGEARLPARRSAPFSMDGTDAPVGLTLHVSPRRALTLAVEARLASGEAAQSLDGEASAHTLLRAARASASCGTPVHVPVSLCDATSGEQHGVIFLTLAPPHIMASVRSPSLEGGGAEAALSPSPAPREESGSPPPRDLAGGTLTRREVEERLWQAFLAVNEDGKPYLSRRELYRALELAGITHSQAQLLRVYRAANRHRDDQVDWPAFLLLGEQLHRLATLDAMDAAAGGKPTPSPPQRGGEAREAAARRIQQTYRGRRGA
;
A
#
# COMPACT_ATOMS: atom_id res chain seq x y z
N MET A 1 2.58 -71.22 35.54
CA MET A 1 3.87 -70.53 35.80
C MET A 1 4.23 -69.68 34.60
N ARG A 2 4.29 -68.35 34.75
CA ARG A 2 4.72 -67.42 33.69
C ARG A 2 6.18 -67.05 33.95
N PRO A 3 7.10 -67.14 32.96
CA PRO A 3 8.50 -66.80 33.19
C PRO A 3 8.63 -65.30 33.49
N SER A 4 9.47 -64.98 34.47
CA SER A 4 9.69 -63.61 34.93
C SER A 4 10.20 -62.72 33.79
N VAL A 5 9.94 -61.42 33.89
CA VAL A 5 10.40 -60.41 32.91
C VAL A 5 11.92 -60.50 32.68
N GLN A 6 12.66 -60.93 33.71
CA GLN A 6 14.11 -61.16 33.62
C GLN A 6 14.47 -62.28 32.63
N ALA A 7 13.74 -63.40 32.62
CA ALA A 7 13.98 -64.51 31.70
C ALA A 7 13.73 -64.12 30.23
N ARG A 8 12.82 -63.17 29.96
CA ARG A 8 12.60 -62.63 28.61
C ARG A 8 13.71 -61.69 28.16
N ILE A 9 14.30 -60.94 29.08
CA ILE A 9 15.43 -60.05 28.80
C ILE A 9 16.70 -60.88 28.53
N GLU A 10 16.91 -61.96 29.28
CA GLU A 10 18.03 -62.87 29.08
C GLU A 10 17.90 -63.68 27.78
N ALA A 11 16.71 -64.14 27.43
CA ALA A 11 16.44 -64.77 26.13
C ALA A 11 16.70 -63.81 24.95
N GLY A 12 16.38 -62.52 25.10
CA GLY A 12 16.69 -61.49 24.10
C GLY A 12 18.19 -61.23 23.95
N ARG A 13 18.95 -61.27 25.05
CA ARG A 13 20.42 -61.10 25.00
C ARG A 13 21.13 -62.32 24.42
N ALA A 14 20.65 -63.53 24.70
CA ALA A 14 21.15 -64.76 24.09
C ALA A 14 20.95 -64.76 22.56
N TRP A 15 19.77 -64.32 22.09
CA TRP A 15 19.48 -64.21 20.66
C TRP A 15 20.39 -63.21 19.91
N HIS A 16 20.76 -62.10 20.57
CA HIS A 16 21.68 -61.12 19.99
C HIS A 16 23.15 -61.56 20.01
N ALA A 17 23.57 -62.36 21.00
CA ALA A 17 24.92 -62.94 21.04
C ALA A 17 25.11 -64.06 20.00
N GLU A 18 24.08 -64.89 19.78
CA GLU A 18 24.10 -65.97 18.79
C GLU A 18 24.12 -65.43 17.35
N ARG A 19 23.46 -64.28 17.12
CA ARG A 19 23.47 -63.58 15.83
C ARG A 19 24.80 -62.86 15.52
N ALA A 20 25.59 -62.51 16.55
CA ALA A 20 26.93 -61.96 16.37
C ALA A 20 27.95 -63.06 15.99
N LEU A 21 27.84 -64.25 16.60
CA LEU A 21 28.70 -65.40 16.28
C LEU A 21 28.44 -65.98 14.87
N LEU A 22 27.22 -65.88 14.35
CA LEU A 22 26.86 -66.31 12.99
C LEU A 22 27.35 -65.36 11.87
N LEU A 23 27.74 -64.12 12.21
CA LEU A 23 28.28 -63.16 11.23
C LEU A 23 29.81 -63.20 11.13
N ASP A 24 30.52 -63.61 12.19
CA ASP A 24 31.98 -63.82 12.14
C ASP A 24 32.37 -65.15 11.47
N ALA A 25 31.51 -66.17 11.49
CA ALA A 25 31.77 -67.46 10.85
C ALA A 25 31.70 -67.44 9.30
N ARG A 26 31.22 -66.34 8.69
CA ARG A 26 31.05 -66.24 7.22
C ARG A 26 32.18 -65.49 6.50
N ALA A 27 33.18 -64.98 7.23
CA ALA A 27 34.35 -64.31 6.66
C ALA A 27 35.58 -65.24 6.48
N ALA A 28 35.48 -66.52 6.89
CA ALA A 28 36.60 -67.48 6.86
C ALA A 28 36.26 -68.77 6.08
N ALA A 29 36.22 -68.70 4.74
CA ALA A 29 36.37 -69.86 3.87
C ALA A 29 36.86 -69.43 2.45
N ALA A 30 38.06 -69.92 2.10
CA ALA A 30 38.91 -69.68 0.91
C ALA A 30 38.34 -70.31 -0.41
N PRO A 31 39.00 -70.37 -1.62
CA PRO A 31 40.46 -70.29 -1.98
C PRO A 31 40.80 -69.35 -3.18
N ALA A 32 41.97 -68.71 -3.28
CA ALA A 32 43.38 -69.14 -3.46
C ALA A 32 43.85 -69.35 -4.92
N SER A 33 45.09 -68.91 -5.18
CA SER A 33 45.99 -69.08 -6.36
C SER A 33 46.13 -67.83 -7.27
N SER A 34 47.31 -67.35 -7.68
CA SER A 34 48.69 -67.68 -7.29
C SER A 34 49.68 -66.57 -7.73
N ARG A 35 50.63 -66.27 -6.84
CA ARG A 35 52.10 -66.11 -7.05
C ARG A 35 52.63 -65.28 -8.25
N ARG A 36 53.36 -64.19 -7.96
CA ARG A 36 54.83 -64.11 -7.72
C ARG A 36 55.27 -62.64 -7.53
N GLY A 37 55.96 -62.33 -6.43
CA GLY A 37 56.82 -61.12 -6.31
C GLY A 37 58.27 -61.46 -6.72
N PRO A 38 59.33 -60.78 -6.22
CA PRO A 38 59.47 -59.41 -5.69
C PRO A 38 60.73 -58.69 -6.30
N THR A 39 61.26 -57.65 -5.63
CA THR A 39 62.58 -56.96 -5.78
C THR A 39 62.57 -55.63 -6.55
N LYS A 40 62.81 -54.47 -5.90
CA LYS A 40 64.05 -53.83 -5.39
C LYS A 40 64.93 -53.19 -6.49
N ARG A 41 65.27 -51.91 -6.26
CA ARG A 41 66.34 -51.09 -6.90
C ARG A 41 66.04 -50.68 -8.36
N SER A 42 66.41 -49.53 -8.90
CA SER A 42 67.35 -48.45 -8.56
C SER A 42 67.06 -47.28 -9.53
N ALA A 43 67.45 -46.05 -9.16
CA ALA A 43 67.49 -44.90 -10.06
C ALA A 43 68.29 -45.21 -11.36
N PRO A 44 68.04 -44.49 -12.47
CA PRO A 44 68.97 -43.40 -12.80
C PRO A 44 68.34 -42.17 -13.50
N PRO A 45 69.11 -41.05 -13.61
CA PRO A 45 68.74 -39.82 -14.30
C PRO A 45 69.25 -39.78 -15.77
N PRO A 46 69.44 -38.60 -16.38
CA PRO A 46 68.66 -38.03 -17.49
C PRO A 46 69.28 -38.27 -18.88
N ARG A 47 68.52 -38.04 -19.97
CA ARG A 47 69.03 -37.39 -21.21
C ARG A 47 67.94 -37.09 -22.25
N ARG A 48 68.29 -36.09 -23.06
CA ARG A 48 67.53 -35.26 -24.01
C ARG A 48 67.44 -35.90 -25.43
N PRO A 49 66.74 -35.26 -26.39
CA PRO A 49 66.02 -35.84 -27.55
C PRO A 49 66.91 -35.89 -28.82
N PRO A 50 66.47 -36.35 -30.03
CA PRO A 50 65.57 -35.64 -30.98
C PRO A 50 64.86 -36.64 -31.99
N PRO A 51 64.40 -36.31 -33.22
CA PRO A 51 64.16 -35.03 -33.89
C PRO A 51 62.75 -34.86 -34.52
N ALA A 52 62.56 -33.66 -35.05
CA ALA A 52 61.37 -33.09 -35.64
C ALA A 52 61.02 -33.68 -37.02
N ALA A 53 59.87 -34.35 -37.14
CA ALA A 53 59.20 -34.61 -38.42
C ALA A 53 57.71 -35.01 -38.30
N SER A 54 56.98 -34.59 -37.25
CA SER A 54 55.54 -34.95 -37.14
C SER A 54 54.60 -33.82 -36.69
N ALA A 55 55.09 -32.57 -36.60
CA ALA A 55 54.28 -31.44 -36.14
C ALA A 55 53.26 -30.92 -37.18
N GLU A 56 53.53 -31.06 -38.49
CA GLU A 56 52.64 -30.51 -39.53
C GLU A 56 51.36 -31.33 -39.73
N ARG A 57 51.41 -32.66 -39.59
CA ARG A 57 50.21 -33.51 -39.73
C ARG A 57 49.22 -33.34 -38.55
N ALA A 58 49.72 -32.98 -37.37
CA ALA A 58 48.88 -32.69 -36.20
C ALA A 58 48.19 -31.32 -36.31
N ALA A 59 48.85 -30.32 -36.91
CA ALA A 59 48.30 -28.97 -37.06
C ALA A 59 47.09 -28.93 -38.03
N VAL A 60 47.17 -29.65 -39.16
CA VAL A 60 46.09 -29.69 -40.16
C VAL A 60 44.83 -30.37 -39.62
N LEU A 61 44.98 -31.40 -38.78
CA LEU A 61 43.86 -32.15 -38.19
C LEU A 61 43.16 -31.40 -37.04
N ILE A 62 43.89 -30.52 -36.36
CA ILE A 62 43.33 -29.61 -35.35
C ILE A 62 42.59 -28.45 -36.03
N GLN A 63 43.12 -27.92 -37.14
CA GLN A 63 42.52 -26.80 -37.86
C GLN A 63 41.19 -27.18 -38.56
N SER A 64 41.08 -28.40 -39.10
CA SER A 64 39.83 -28.91 -39.69
C SER A 64 38.72 -29.12 -38.64
N ARG A 65 39.07 -29.62 -37.45
CA ARG A 65 38.14 -29.77 -36.31
C ARG A 65 37.68 -28.43 -35.74
N GLN A 66 38.52 -27.39 -35.78
CA GLN A 66 38.13 -26.05 -35.33
C GLN A 66 37.19 -25.36 -36.33
N ARG A 67 37.41 -25.52 -37.64
CA ARG A 67 36.50 -24.98 -38.69
C ARG A 67 35.11 -25.64 -38.65
N GLY A 68 35.04 -26.95 -38.41
CA GLY A 68 33.75 -27.66 -38.24
C GLY A 68 32.96 -27.26 -36.99
N ARG A 69 33.63 -26.80 -35.93
CA ARG A 69 32.98 -26.28 -34.70
C ARG A 69 32.52 -24.82 -34.84
N ALA A 70 33.22 -24.02 -35.64
CA ALA A 70 32.83 -22.65 -35.94
C ALA A 70 31.56 -22.60 -36.82
N ALA A 71 31.45 -23.44 -37.85
CA ALA A 71 30.27 -23.53 -38.71
C ALA A 71 29.00 -23.96 -37.95
N ARG A 72 29.11 -24.87 -36.98
CA ARG A 72 27.97 -25.29 -36.13
C ARG A 72 27.55 -24.26 -35.09
N ARG A 73 28.39 -23.26 -34.78
CA ARG A 73 28.03 -22.14 -33.90
C ARG A 73 27.35 -20.98 -34.65
N ALA A 74 27.59 -20.84 -35.96
CA ALA A 74 26.98 -19.80 -36.78
C ALA A 74 25.48 -20.02 -37.06
N ASN A 75 25.00 -21.27 -37.07
CA ASN A 75 23.61 -21.61 -37.38
C ASN A 75 22.69 -21.87 -36.18
N ARG A 76 23.11 -21.50 -34.96
CA ARG A 76 22.27 -21.69 -33.76
C ARG A 76 21.67 -20.34 -33.36
N PRO A 77 20.34 -20.15 -33.42
CA PRO A 77 19.73 -18.89 -32.97
C PRO A 77 20.11 -18.67 -31.50
N SER A 78 20.57 -17.46 -31.18
CA SER A 78 20.98 -17.14 -29.81
C SER A 78 19.82 -17.38 -28.84
N ALA A 79 20.11 -17.75 -27.59
CA ALA A 79 19.09 -17.93 -26.56
C ALA A 79 18.21 -16.67 -26.40
N LEU A 80 18.74 -15.49 -26.77
CA LEU A 80 18.02 -14.23 -26.80
C LEU A 80 16.99 -14.17 -27.95
N GLU A 81 17.31 -14.67 -29.14
CA GLU A 81 16.36 -14.72 -30.27
C GLU A 81 15.27 -15.77 -30.04
N ALA A 82 15.60 -16.91 -29.43
CA ALA A 82 14.59 -17.89 -29.00
C ALA A 82 13.65 -17.32 -27.93
N ALA A 83 14.17 -16.53 -26.98
CA ALA A 83 13.36 -15.86 -25.97
C ALA A 83 12.47 -14.74 -26.55
N LYS A 84 12.97 -14.00 -27.56
CA LYS A 84 12.18 -13.00 -28.29
C LYS A 84 11.06 -13.65 -29.11
N ALA A 85 11.34 -14.77 -29.77
CA ALA A 85 10.33 -15.53 -30.51
C ALA A 85 9.22 -16.06 -29.57
N ALA A 86 9.60 -16.61 -28.41
CA ALA A 86 8.64 -17.06 -27.39
C ALA A 86 7.79 -15.90 -26.82
N ARG A 87 8.38 -14.70 -26.62
CA ARG A 87 7.63 -13.50 -26.23
C ARG A 87 6.66 -13.02 -27.31
N ARG A 88 7.06 -13.06 -28.59
CA ARG A 88 6.18 -12.72 -29.72
C ARG A 88 5.00 -13.69 -29.82
N GLU A 89 5.23 -14.97 -29.57
CA GLU A 89 4.15 -15.96 -29.61
C GLU A 89 3.20 -15.85 -28.40
N ALA A 90 3.72 -15.54 -27.20
CA ALA A 90 2.90 -15.24 -26.04
C ALA A 90 2.02 -13.99 -26.25
N ALA A 91 2.55 -12.94 -26.86
CA ALA A 91 1.79 -11.74 -27.21
C ALA A 91 0.68 -12.03 -28.25
N ARG A 92 0.97 -12.88 -29.25
CA ARG A 92 -0.04 -13.33 -30.23
C ARG A 92 -1.16 -14.16 -29.60
N ARG A 93 -0.89 -14.93 -28.55
CA ARG A 93 -1.93 -15.68 -27.81
C ARG A 93 -2.80 -14.75 -26.96
N GLY A 94 -2.20 -13.78 -26.27
CA GLY A 94 -2.95 -12.77 -25.52
C GLY A 94 -3.91 -11.97 -26.41
N PHE A 95 -3.49 -11.62 -27.63
CA PHE A 95 -4.35 -10.91 -28.60
C PHE A 95 -5.54 -11.77 -29.05
N ARG A 96 -5.36 -13.09 -29.24
CA ARG A 96 -6.46 -14.00 -29.61
C ARG A 96 -7.47 -14.20 -28.49
N ASP A 97 -7.01 -14.24 -27.25
CA ASP A 97 -7.89 -14.37 -26.07
C ASP A 97 -8.70 -13.08 -25.85
N GLU A 98 -8.10 -11.90 -26.09
CA GLU A 98 -8.80 -10.61 -26.03
C GLU A 98 -9.82 -10.45 -27.18
N GLU A 99 -9.48 -10.90 -28.39
CA GLU A 99 -10.38 -10.90 -29.53
C GLU A 99 -11.57 -11.87 -29.34
N ALA A 100 -11.34 -13.02 -28.71
CA ALA A 100 -12.40 -13.95 -28.32
C ALA A 100 -13.35 -13.34 -27.28
N ALA A 101 -12.81 -12.61 -26.29
CA ALA A 101 -13.61 -11.89 -25.30
C ALA A 101 -14.45 -10.76 -25.93
N ARG A 102 -13.89 -9.99 -26.88
CA ARG A 102 -14.63 -8.96 -27.62
C ARG A 102 -15.76 -9.54 -28.47
N ARG A 103 -15.51 -10.67 -29.15
CA ARG A 103 -16.56 -11.39 -29.91
C ARG A 103 -17.66 -11.94 -28.99
N GLY A 104 -17.32 -12.34 -27.76
CA GLY A 104 -18.31 -12.73 -26.75
C GLY A 104 -19.20 -11.56 -26.32
N ALA A 105 -18.59 -10.40 -26.03
CA ALA A 105 -19.31 -9.18 -25.66
C ALA A 105 -20.22 -8.67 -26.81
N GLN A 106 -19.74 -8.72 -28.05
CA GLN A 106 -20.52 -8.34 -29.23
C GLN A 106 -21.76 -9.23 -29.40
N ARG A 107 -21.63 -10.56 -29.24
CA ARG A 107 -22.78 -11.48 -29.33
C ARG A 107 -23.82 -11.22 -28.24
N SER A 108 -23.40 -10.87 -27.03
CA SER A 108 -24.32 -10.48 -25.95
C SER A 108 -25.04 -9.18 -26.28
N HIS A 109 -24.35 -8.21 -26.88
CA HIS A 109 -24.93 -6.95 -27.32
C HIS A 109 -25.93 -7.16 -28.47
N ASP A 110 -25.59 -7.98 -29.47
CA ASP A 110 -26.46 -8.31 -30.60
C ASP A 110 -27.70 -9.11 -30.13
N TYR A 111 -27.56 -9.97 -29.12
CA TYR A 111 -28.69 -10.67 -28.50
C TYR A 111 -29.65 -9.72 -27.77
N VAL A 112 -29.12 -8.72 -27.05
CA VAL A 112 -29.94 -7.68 -26.41
C VAL A 112 -30.61 -6.77 -27.45
N ALA A 113 -29.93 -6.46 -28.56
CA ALA A 113 -30.50 -5.69 -29.66
C ALA A 113 -31.61 -6.48 -30.39
N PHE A 114 -31.45 -7.78 -30.57
CA PHE A 114 -32.47 -8.68 -31.11
C PHE A 114 -33.72 -8.72 -30.21
N LEU A 115 -33.54 -8.83 -28.89
CA LEU A 115 -34.65 -8.79 -27.93
C LEU A 115 -35.40 -7.45 -27.93
N ARG A 116 -34.69 -6.33 -28.18
CA ARG A 116 -35.31 -4.99 -28.33
C ARG A 116 -35.99 -4.79 -29.69
N GLY A 117 -35.53 -5.45 -30.74
CA GLY A 117 -36.18 -5.42 -32.06
C GLY A 117 -37.48 -6.23 -32.09
N ALA A 118 -37.52 -7.35 -31.35
CA ALA A 118 -38.68 -8.23 -31.27
C ALA A 118 -39.88 -7.64 -30.50
N SER A 119 -39.70 -6.54 -29.75
CA SER A 119 -40.77 -5.87 -28.99
C SER A 119 -41.53 -4.78 -29.79
N SER A 120 -41.39 -4.72 -31.11
CA SER A 120 -41.99 -3.66 -31.96
C SER A 120 -43.21 -4.10 -32.81
N GLY A 121 -43.82 -5.25 -32.51
CA GLY A 121 -45.12 -5.64 -33.11
C GLY A 121 -46.31 -4.86 -32.52
N PRO A 122 -47.44 -4.72 -33.24
CA PRO A 122 -48.53 -3.83 -32.88
C PRO A 122 -49.25 -4.29 -31.60
N ILE A 123 -49.01 -3.57 -30.51
CA ILE A 123 -49.70 -3.69 -29.22
C ILE A 123 -51.07 -3.02 -29.37
N ALA A 124 -52.06 -3.76 -29.87
CA ALA A 124 -53.45 -3.28 -29.96
C ALA A 124 -54.45 -4.21 -29.24
N LYS A 125 -54.00 -5.16 -28.41
CA LYS A 125 -54.90 -6.11 -27.71
C LYS A 125 -54.47 -6.50 -26.29
N LEU A 126 -53.81 -5.62 -25.55
CA LEU A 126 -53.40 -5.90 -24.15
C LEU A 126 -54.08 -5.04 -23.08
N GLU A 127 -54.99 -4.14 -23.45
CA GLU A 127 -55.74 -3.32 -22.47
C GLU A 127 -56.82 -4.09 -21.68
N GLU A 128 -57.05 -5.38 -22.00
CA GLU A 128 -58.08 -6.19 -21.32
C GLU A 128 -57.56 -7.10 -20.19
N TYR A 129 -56.26 -7.12 -19.92
CA TYR A 129 -55.70 -7.88 -18.79
C TYR A 129 -55.26 -6.97 -17.65
N LYS A 130 -56.21 -6.59 -16.79
CA LYS A 130 -55.91 -6.05 -15.45
C LYS A 130 -55.36 -7.17 -14.56
N PHE A 131 -54.03 -7.31 -14.53
CA PHE A 131 -53.36 -8.08 -13.48
C PHE A 131 -53.30 -7.24 -12.20
N HIS A 132 -54.03 -7.66 -11.17
CA HIS A 132 -53.79 -7.20 -9.81
C HIS A 132 -52.47 -7.81 -9.31
N PHE A 133 -51.42 -7.00 -9.26
CA PHE A 133 -50.16 -7.37 -8.63
C PHE A 133 -50.29 -7.17 -7.12
N ASP A 134 -50.41 -8.29 -6.38
CA ASP A 134 -50.44 -8.28 -4.91
C ASP A 134 -49.01 -8.40 -4.36
N GLU A 135 -48.43 -7.25 -4.05
CA GLU A 135 -47.08 -7.06 -3.51
C GLU A 135 -46.81 -7.92 -2.26
N SER A 136 -47.85 -8.21 -1.47
CA SER A 136 -47.73 -9.02 -0.25
C SER A 136 -47.39 -10.49 -0.55
N THR A 137 -47.84 -11.01 -1.69
CA THR A 137 -47.60 -12.40 -2.09
C THR A 137 -46.17 -12.58 -2.59
N ALA A 138 -45.65 -11.61 -3.35
CA ALA A 138 -44.28 -11.64 -3.87
C ALA A 138 -43.21 -11.56 -2.77
N LEU A 139 -43.42 -10.70 -1.77
CA LEU A 139 -42.51 -10.59 -0.61
C LEU A 139 -42.48 -11.87 0.22
N ARG A 140 -43.62 -12.55 0.36
CA ARG A 140 -43.69 -13.84 1.05
C ARG A 140 -42.92 -14.93 0.31
N THR A 141 -43.03 -14.99 -1.02
CA THR A 141 -42.30 -15.97 -1.83
C THR A 141 -40.79 -15.77 -1.75
N LEU A 142 -40.33 -14.51 -1.71
CA LEU A 142 -38.93 -14.17 -1.54
C LEU A 142 -38.38 -14.58 -0.16
N GLN A 143 -39.15 -14.31 0.91
CA GLN A 143 -38.76 -14.74 2.26
C GLN A 143 -38.68 -16.25 2.39
N GLU A 144 -39.65 -16.99 1.83
CA GLU A 144 -39.64 -18.45 1.84
C GLU A 144 -38.43 -19.03 1.10
N ARG A 145 -38.01 -18.39 0.00
CA ARG A 145 -36.83 -18.79 -0.78
C ARG A 145 -35.52 -18.58 -0.01
N VAL A 146 -35.36 -17.44 0.65
CA VAL A 146 -34.17 -17.15 1.49
C VAL A 146 -34.06 -18.13 2.66
N VAL A 147 -35.18 -18.46 3.30
CA VAL A 147 -35.21 -19.44 4.38
C VAL A 147 -34.86 -20.86 3.86
N SER A 148 -35.35 -21.24 2.69
CA SER A 148 -35.05 -22.52 2.07
C SER A 148 -33.56 -22.67 1.71
N GLU A 149 -32.95 -21.63 1.12
CA GLU A 149 -31.51 -21.63 0.77
C GLU A 149 -30.63 -21.70 2.02
N ALA A 150 -31.01 -21.01 3.10
CA ALA A 150 -30.30 -21.09 4.38
C ALA A 150 -30.38 -22.50 5.01
N GLN A 151 -31.54 -23.16 4.94
CA GLN A 151 -31.71 -24.54 5.42
C GLN A 151 -30.86 -25.53 4.62
N GLN A 152 -30.85 -25.42 3.28
CA GLN A 152 -30.01 -26.27 2.42
C GLN A 152 -28.52 -26.13 2.75
N ALA A 153 -28.04 -24.92 3.05
CA ALA A 153 -26.65 -24.70 3.44
C ALA A 153 -26.28 -25.38 4.77
N VAL A 154 -27.19 -25.36 5.76
CA VAL A 154 -27.01 -26.03 7.05
C VAL A 154 -27.00 -27.55 6.89
N GLU A 155 -27.90 -28.11 6.08
CA GLU A 155 -27.97 -29.55 5.79
C GLU A 155 -26.73 -30.06 5.05
N HIS A 156 -26.21 -29.26 4.11
CA HIS A 156 -24.98 -29.57 3.40
C HIS A 156 -23.76 -29.56 4.35
N ALA A 157 -23.68 -28.60 5.28
CA ALA A 157 -22.62 -28.55 6.29
C ALA A 157 -22.66 -29.75 7.25
N ALA A 158 -23.87 -30.12 7.71
CA ALA A 158 -24.07 -31.28 8.59
C ALA A 158 -23.71 -32.61 7.89
N SER A 159 -24.06 -32.75 6.62
CA SER A 159 -23.73 -33.93 5.81
C SER A 159 -22.22 -34.07 5.61
N LYS A 160 -21.51 -32.96 5.38
CA LYS A 160 -20.05 -32.93 5.28
C LYS A 160 -19.36 -33.33 6.59
N GLN A 161 -19.89 -32.89 7.73
CA GLN A 161 -19.34 -33.26 9.04
C GLN A 161 -19.56 -34.75 9.37
N LYS A 162 -20.71 -35.32 8.97
CA LYS A 162 -20.97 -36.77 9.08
C LYS A 162 -20.02 -37.60 8.22
N LEU A 163 -19.74 -37.17 6.98
CA LEU A 163 -18.79 -37.84 6.10
C LEU A 163 -17.35 -37.82 6.63
N LEU A 164 -16.94 -36.72 7.29
CA LEU A 164 -15.63 -36.62 7.93
C LEU A 164 -15.52 -37.51 9.18
N ALA A 165 -16.59 -37.65 9.95
CA ALA A 165 -16.62 -38.52 11.14
C ALA A 165 -16.60 -40.03 10.79
N ALA A 166 -17.10 -40.40 9.61
CA ALA A 166 -17.19 -41.79 9.17
C ALA A 166 -15.88 -42.39 8.63
N ARG A 167 -14.83 -41.57 8.44
CA ARG A 167 -13.56 -42.02 7.85
C ARG A 167 -12.49 -42.22 8.94
N PRO A 168 -12.14 -43.47 9.29
CA PRO A 168 -11.08 -43.73 10.26
C PRO A 168 -9.75 -43.21 9.72
N GLU A 169 -9.00 -42.52 10.57
CA GLU A 169 -7.64 -42.08 10.24
C GLU A 169 -6.74 -43.31 10.07
N PRO A 170 -5.96 -43.42 8.97
CA PRO A 170 -5.01 -44.50 8.81
C PRO A 170 -4.03 -44.52 10.00
N PRO A 171 -3.78 -45.68 10.64
CA PRO A 171 -2.86 -45.74 11.76
C PRO A 171 -1.43 -45.43 11.32
N GLY A 172 -0.67 -44.75 12.17
CA GLY A 172 0.76 -44.49 11.95
C GLY A 172 1.08 -43.34 10.99
N LEU A 173 0.14 -42.42 10.73
CA LEU A 173 0.44 -41.20 9.99
C LEU A 173 1.31 -40.25 10.83
N THR A 174 2.35 -39.69 10.21
CA THR A 174 3.12 -38.57 10.80
C THR A 174 2.25 -37.31 10.86
N ALA A 175 2.58 -36.33 11.72
CA ALA A 175 1.83 -35.08 11.83
C ALA A 175 1.66 -34.31 10.50
N PHE A 176 2.62 -34.46 9.59
CA PHE A 176 2.52 -33.94 8.22
C PHE A 176 1.50 -34.72 7.38
N GLU A 177 1.52 -36.04 7.46
CA GLU A 177 0.59 -36.90 6.75
C GLU A 177 -0.83 -36.80 7.30
N GLN A 178 -1.01 -36.50 8.58
CA GLN A 178 -2.32 -36.16 9.15
C GLN A 178 -2.93 -34.92 8.51
N LYS A 179 -2.12 -33.88 8.28
CA LYS A 179 -2.57 -32.67 7.56
C LYS A 179 -2.93 -32.97 6.11
N LEU A 180 -2.14 -33.82 5.44
CA LEU A 180 -2.48 -34.29 4.09
C LEU A 180 -3.77 -35.10 4.09
N TRP A 181 -3.99 -35.96 5.08
CA TRP A 181 -5.19 -36.79 5.19
C TRP A 181 -6.44 -35.93 5.35
N LEU A 182 -6.40 -34.95 6.26
CA LEU A 182 -7.51 -34.02 6.46
C LEU A 182 -7.81 -33.20 5.19
N ALA A 183 -6.76 -32.75 4.49
CA ALA A 183 -6.92 -32.00 3.25
C ALA A 183 -7.50 -32.85 2.12
N PHE A 184 -7.08 -34.12 2.03
CA PHE A 184 -7.61 -35.12 1.10
C PHE A 184 -9.10 -35.40 1.37
N CYS A 185 -9.46 -35.72 2.61
CA CYS A 185 -10.84 -35.98 3.02
C CYS A 185 -11.76 -34.76 2.84
N ALA A 186 -11.21 -33.54 2.94
CA ALA A 186 -12.00 -32.33 2.71
C ALA A 186 -12.37 -32.10 1.24
N VAL A 187 -11.66 -32.74 0.30
CA VAL A 187 -11.83 -32.61 -1.15
C VAL A 187 -12.50 -33.85 -1.76
N ASP A 188 -12.25 -35.02 -1.18
CA ASP A 188 -12.96 -36.27 -1.48
C ASP A 188 -14.38 -36.22 -0.88
N THR A 189 -15.28 -35.50 -1.57
CA THR A 189 -16.66 -35.34 -1.14
C THR A 189 -17.50 -36.60 -1.34
N ASP A 190 -17.09 -37.52 -2.22
CA ASP A 190 -17.89 -38.67 -2.65
C ASP A 190 -17.64 -39.97 -1.87
N GLY A 191 -16.65 -40.00 -0.97
CA GLY A 191 -16.36 -41.25 -0.25
C GLY A 191 -15.35 -42.13 -0.96
N SER A 192 -14.91 -41.78 -2.18
CA SER A 192 -14.33 -42.76 -3.09
C SER A 192 -12.90 -43.19 -2.74
N GLY A 193 -12.23 -42.51 -1.81
CA GLY A 193 -10.81 -42.72 -1.56
C GLY A 193 -9.92 -42.18 -2.69
N THR A 194 -10.52 -41.42 -3.62
CA THR A 194 -9.85 -40.81 -4.78
C THR A 194 -10.30 -39.37 -4.96
N ILE A 195 -9.40 -38.47 -5.36
CA ILE A 195 -9.75 -37.10 -5.74
C ILE A 195 -9.55 -36.90 -7.24
N PRO A 196 -10.46 -36.23 -7.96
CA PRO A 196 -10.23 -35.90 -9.35
C PRO A 196 -9.03 -34.96 -9.47
N ARG A 197 -8.21 -35.14 -10.49
CA ARG A 197 -6.92 -34.43 -10.61
C ARG A 197 -7.05 -32.91 -10.66
N ARG A 198 -8.18 -32.39 -11.14
CA ARG A 198 -8.50 -30.94 -11.11
C ARG A 198 -8.57 -30.38 -9.69
N GLU A 199 -8.92 -31.21 -8.70
CA GLU A 199 -9.02 -30.85 -7.29
C GLU A 199 -7.72 -31.10 -6.50
N LEU A 200 -6.70 -31.70 -7.13
CA LEU A 200 -5.40 -31.95 -6.51
C LEU A 200 -4.78 -30.65 -5.97
N THR A 201 -4.87 -29.56 -6.71
CA THR A 201 -4.36 -28.25 -6.28
C THR A 201 -5.09 -27.76 -5.04
N ASN A 202 -6.43 -27.88 -5.01
CA ASN A 202 -7.23 -27.48 -3.86
C ASN A 202 -6.90 -28.32 -2.61
N ALA A 203 -6.66 -29.61 -2.78
CA ALA A 203 -6.23 -30.49 -1.69
C ALA A 203 -4.82 -30.12 -1.17
N LEU A 204 -3.88 -29.80 -2.06
CA LEU A 204 -2.54 -29.35 -1.68
C LEU A 204 -2.54 -27.96 -1.00
N ASP A 205 -3.39 -27.04 -1.46
CA ASP A 205 -3.54 -25.71 -0.87
C ASP A 205 -4.11 -25.79 0.55
N ARG A 206 -5.10 -26.66 0.76
CA ARG A 206 -5.67 -26.93 2.10
C ARG A 206 -4.66 -27.59 3.05
N ALA A 207 -3.69 -28.33 2.53
CA ALA A 207 -2.56 -28.84 3.30
C ALA A 207 -1.47 -27.78 3.57
N ALA A 208 -1.70 -26.51 3.22
CA ALA A 208 -0.75 -25.41 3.29
C ALA A 208 0.51 -25.61 2.41
N MET A 209 0.37 -26.28 1.27
CA MET A 209 1.46 -26.51 0.29
C MET A 209 1.33 -25.67 -0.98
N ALA A 210 0.66 -24.51 -0.89
CA ALA A 210 0.35 -23.62 -2.01
C ALA A 210 1.56 -23.04 -2.75
N SER A 211 2.75 -23.01 -2.12
CA SER A 211 3.96 -22.44 -2.75
C SER A 211 4.57 -23.34 -3.83
N ILE A 212 4.06 -24.56 -4.01
CA ILE A 212 4.67 -25.57 -4.88
C ILE A 212 3.69 -25.98 -5.99
N ARG A 213 3.52 -25.10 -6.99
CA ARG A 213 2.71 -25.40 -8.19
C ARG A 213 3.25 -26.67 -8.87
N ALA A 214 2.49 -27.75 -8.76
CA ALA A 214 2.79 -29.04 -9.35
C ALA A 214 2.78 -28.98 -10.88
N LYS A 215 3.96 -28.73 -11.49
CA LYS A 215 4.19 -29.09 -12.90
C LYS A 215 4.38 -30.61 -12.98
N HIS A 216 3.32 -31.38 -12.79
CA HIS A 216 3.37 -32.84 -12.95
C HIS A 216 2.61 -33.32 -14.20
N ALA A 217 3.42 -33.79 -15.15
CA ALA A 217 3.21 -34.71 -16.29
C ALA A 217 1.79 -35.00 -16.79
N SER A 218 1.52 -34.60 -18.03
CA SER A 218 0.50 -35.17 -18.93
C SER A 218 0.70 -36.69 -19.06
N GLY A 219 -0.32 -37.50 -18.74
CA GLY A 219 -0.29 -38.96 -18.95
C GLY A 219 -0.52 -39.85 -17.70
N LYS A 220 -1.06 -39.32 -16.60
CA LYS A 220 -1.43 -40.09 -15.40
C LYS A 220 -2.95 -40.11 -15.18
N PRO A 221 -3.51 -41.10 -14.45
CA PRO A 221 -4.96 -41.31 -14.31
C PRO A 221 -5.74 -40.04 -13.92
N PRO A 222 -7.04 -39.96 -14.29
CA PRO A 222 -7.88 -38.78 -14.05
C PRO A 222 -8.18 -38.55 -12.56
N ARG A 223 -7.98 -39.57 -11.72
CA ARG A 223 -8.18 -39.56 -10.27
C ARG A 223 -6.88 -39.92 -9.56
N VAL A 224 -6.66 -39.32 -8.39
CA VAL A 224 -5.49 -39.49 -7.54
C VAL A 224 -5.96 -40.17 -6.26
N GLU A 225 -5.45 -41.36 -5.97
CA GLU A 225 -5.77 -42.08 -4.73
C GLU A 225 -5.03 -41.45 -3.52
N TRP A 226 -5.49 -41.75 -2.30
CA TRP A 226 -4.82 -41.28 -1.08
C TRP A 226 -3.31 -41.60 -1.06
N HIS A 227 -2.92 -42.81 -1.47
CA HIS A 227 -1.51 -43.20 -1.48
C HIS A 227 -0.68 -42.35 -2.44
N GLU A 228 -1.23 -42.04 -3.63
CA GLU A 228 -0.59 -41.15 -4.60
C GLU A 228 -0.53 -39.70 -4.10
N PHE A 229 -1.59 -39.20 -3.48
CA PHE A 229 -1.63 -37.86 -2.88
C PHE A 229 -0.59 -37.72 -1.76
N ARG A 230 -0.48 -38.73 -0.89
CA ARG A 230 0.54 -38.82 0.17
C ARG A 230 1.96 -38.79 -0.40
N LEU A 231 2.24 -39.58 -1.45
CA LEU A 231 3.54 -39.59 -2.12
C LEU A 231 3.88 -38.24 -2.78
N ILE A 232 2.90 -37.61 -3.43
CA ILE A 232 3.06 -36.26 -4.00
C ILE A 232 3.43 -35.29 -2.88
N GLY A 233 2.69 -35.29 -1.77
CA GLY A 233 2.97 -34.40 -0.64
C GLY A 233 4.36 -34.58 -0.04
N GLN A 234 4.80 -35.83 0.18
CA GLN A 234 6.16 -36.12 0.66
C GLN A 234 7.25 -35.64 -0.31
N GLN A 235 7.06 -35.81 -1.62
CA GLN A 235 8.01 -35.35 -2.64
C GLN A 235 8.13 -33.82 -2.67
N LEU A 236 7.01 -33.11 -2.51
CA LEU A 236 7.02 -31.65 -2.46
C LEU A 236 7.73 -31.13 -1.20
N CYS A 237 7.49 -31.75 -0.04
CA CYS A 237 8.19 -31.41 1.21
C CYS A 237 9.72 -31.55 1.08
N ARG A 238 10.21 -32.69 0.56
CA ARG A 238 11.66 -32.91 0.35
C ARG A 238 12.28 -31.89 -0.62
N ARG A 239 11.54 -31.47 -1.65
CA ARG A 239 12.02 -30.43 -2.58
C ARG A 239 12.12 -29.06 -1.92
N ALA A 240 11.19 -28.71 -1.04
CA ALA A 240 11.24 -27.47 -0.28
C ALA A 240 12.49 -27.42 0.61
N GLU A 241 12.76 -28.49 1.36
CA GLU A 241 13.95 -28.63 2.22
C GLU A 241 15.27 -28.43 1.44
N VAL A 242 15.40 -29.07 0.28
CA VAL A 242 16.60 -28.92 -0.58
C VAL A 242 16.74 -27.48 -1.11
N SER A 243 15.63 -26.83 -1.45
CA SER A 243 15.65 -25.46 -1.96
C SER A 243 16.07 -24.44 -0.90
N GLU A 244 15.65 -24.65 0.34
CA GLU A 244 15.99 -23.80 1.48
C GLU A 244 17.49 -23.93 1.84
N ALA A 245 18.00 -25.17 1.86
CA ALA A 245 19.44 -25.42 2.06
C ALA A 245 20.30 -24.77 0.95
N ALA A 246 19.84 -24.80 -0.30
CA ALA A 246 20.52 -24.14 -1.40
C ALA A 246 20.48 -22.60 -1.28
N ALA A 247 19.36 -22.03 -0.84
CA ALA A 247 19.23 -20.59 -0.61
C ALA A 247 20.14 -20.10 0.53
N ALA A 248 20.18 -20.82 1.66
CA ALA A 248 21.07 -20.52 2.78
C ALA A 248 22.54 -20.47 2.35
N THR A 249 22.96 -21.43 1.52
CA THR A 249 24.33 -21.49 0.96
C THR A 249 24.66 -20.27 0.10
N ARG A 250 23.73 -19.83 -0.74
CA ARG A 250 23.92 -18.63 -1.59
C ARG A 250 24.04 -17.35 -0.76
N ILE A 251 23.24 -17.21 0.30
CA ILE A 251 23.29 -16.06 1.21
C ILE A 251 24.65 -16.00 1.91
N GLN A 252 25.15 -17.13 2.42
CA GLN A 252 26.49 -17.19 3.03
C GLN A 252 27.61 -16.80 2.05
N ALA A 253 27.53 -17.25 0.80
CA ALA A 253 28.49 -16.86 -0.23
C ALA A 253 28.45 -15.35 -0.54
N ALA A 254 27.26 -14.75 -0.61
CA ALA A 254 27.08 -13.32 -0.86
C ALA A 254 27.66 -12.45 0.28
N LEU A 255 27.47 -12.87 1.53
CA LEU A 255 28.02 -12.19 2.71
C LEU A 255 29.55 -12.18 2.71
N ARG A 256 30.18 -13.31 2.37
CA ARG A 256 31.64 -13.41 2.22
C ARG A 256 32.16 -12.46 1.13
N GLY A 257 31.49 -12.40 -0.02
CA GLY A 257 31.85 -11.47 -1.10
C GLY A 257 31.70 -9.98 -0.73
N SER A 258 30.72 -9.64 0.12
CA SER A 258 30.53 -8.27 0.62
C SER A 258 31.66 -7.84 1.57
N ALA A 259 32.10 -8.73 2.47
CA ALA A 259 33.21 -8.48 3.38
C ALA A 259 34.52 -8.21 2.61
N ALA A 260 34.82 -9.03 1.59
CA ALA A 260 36.00 -8.85 0.74
C ALA A 260 36.01 -7.47 0.03
N ARG A 261 34.87 -7.03 -0.51
CA ARG A 261 34.75 -5.72 -1.17
C ARG A 261 34.93 -4.54 -0.20
N LYS A 262 34.48 -4.67 1.05
CA LYS A 262 34.68 -3.64 2.08
C LYS A 262 36.16 -3.50 2.46
N SER A 263 36.89 -4.61 2.56
CA SER A 263 38.33 -4.62 2.82
C SER A 263 39.10 -3.85 1.73
N VAL A 264 38.86 -4.17 0.46
CA VAL A 264 39.52 -3.51 -0.68
C VAL A 264 39.23 -2.00 -0.73
N ARG A 265 38.01 -1.57 -0.38
CA ARG A 265 37.68 -0.13 -0.32
C ARG A 265 38.40 0.59 0.82
N ALA A 266 38.56 -0.06 1.97
CA ALA A 266 39.29 0.50 3.10
C ALA A 266 40.79 0.69 2.76
N GLU A 267 41.37 -0.27 2.06
CA GLU A 267 42.76 -0.21 1.61
C GLU A 267 43.00 0.92 0.59
N ARG A 268 42.11 1.05 -0.41
CA ARG A 268 42.18 2.16 -1.38
C ARG A 268 42.08 3.54 -0.72
N ARG A 269 41.26 3.67 0.34
CA ARG A 269 41.15 4.93 1.09
C ARG A 269 42.44 5.26 1.82
N ARG A 270 43.07 4.27 2.47
CA ARG A 270 44.37 4.46 3.13
C ARG A 270 45.46 4.89 2.15
N ALA A 271 45.48 4.31 0.95
CA ALA A 271 46.42 4.70 -0.11
C ALA A 271 46.19 6.15 -0.58
N ALA A 272 44.93 6.57 -0.75
CA ALA A 272 44.60 7.94 -1.13
C ALA A 272 45.01 8.98 -0.06
N GLU A 273 44.77 8.68 1.22
CA GLU A 273 45.16 9.54 2.33
C GLU A 273 46.69 9.69 2.44
N ALA A 274 47.45 8.63 2.13
CA ALA A 274 48.91 8.69 2.09
C ALA A 274 49.43 9.66 1.01
N LEU A 275 48.86 9.62 -0.20
CA LEU A 275 49.24 10.52 -1.30
C LEU A 275 48.95 11.99 -0.99
N LEU A 276 47.84 12.29 -0.30
CA LEU A 276 47.51 13.66 0.11
C LEU A 276 48.51 14.21 1.13
N ARG A 277 48.93 13.38 2.10
CA ARG A 277 49.97 13.77 3.07
C ARG A 277 51.31 14.05 2.41
N GLU A 278 51.69 13.26 1.40
CA GLU A 278 52.93 13.49 0.66
C GLU A 278 52.87 14.80 -0.13
N ARG A 279 51.75 15.10 -0.80
CA ARG A 279 51.56 16.35 -1.52
C ARG A 279 51.66 17.57 -0.59
N ALA A 280 51.08 17.50 0.60
CA ALA A 280 51.16 18.57 1.59
C ALA A 280 52.61 18.83 2.04
N ARG A 281 53.42 17.79 2.22
CA ARG A 281 54.85 17.93 2.57
C ARG A 281 55.64 18.64 1.47
N ARG A 282 55.38 18.34 0.20
CA ARG A 282 56.06 18.98 -0.94
C ARG A 282 55.74 20.48 -1.03
N LEU A 283 54.49 20.86 -0.78
CA LEU A 283 54.08 22.27 -0.79
C LEU A 283 54.73 23.06 0.35
N TYR A 284 54.86 22.46 1.54
CA TYR A 284 55.50 23.11 2.68
C TYR A 284 57.01 23.34 2.47
N ALA A 285 57.69 22.42 1.78
CA ALA A 285 59.11 22.56 1.46
C ALA A 285 59.41 23.67 0.43
N ALA A 286 58.47 23.95 -0.48
CA ALA A 286 58.65 24.95 -1.55
C ALA A 286 58.53 26.41 -1.08
N GLY A 287 57.95 26.67 0.10
CA GLY A 287 57.64 28.03 0.58
C GLY A 287 58.71 28.73 1.40
N LYS A 288 59.88 28.12 1.67
CA LYS A 288 60.83 28.59 2.71
C LYS A 288 62.19 29.11 2.19
N GLY A 289 62.26 29.64 0.98
CA GLY A 289 63.52 30.19 0.44
C GLY A 289 63.34 31.51 -0.32
N GLY A 290 63.83 32.61 0.24
CA GLY A 290 64.15 33.83 -0.53
C GLY A 290 63.93 35.14 0.22
N GLY A 291 65.02 35.80 0.62
CA GLY A 291 64.97 37.15 1.18
C GLY A 291 66.31 37.69 1.69
N ALA A 292 67.35 37.71 0.87
CA ALA A 292 68.57 38.47 1.12
C ALA A 292 68.61 39.64 0.14
N VAL A 293 68.37 40.87 0.63
CA VAL A 293 68.41 42.11 -0.15
C VAL A 293 69.62 42.93 0.30
N LYS A 294 70.47 43.27 -0.68
CA LYS A 294 71.69 44.08 -0.60
C LYS A 294 71.38 45.55 -0.28
N GLU A 295 72.19 46.13 0.61
CA GLU A 295 72.25 47.56 0.93
C GLU A 295 72.97 48.40 -0.15
N LYS A 296 72.56 49.66 -0.30
CA LYS A 296 73.38 50.76 -0.84
C LYS A 296 72.93 52.11 -0.23
N PRO A 297 73.84 53.10 -0.01
CA PRO A 297 73.64 54.18 0.96
C PRO A 297 73.30 55.55 0.33
N ALA A 298 72.60 56.38 1.11
CA ALA A 298 72.44 57.83 0.96
C ALA A 298 72.33 58.40 2.40
N GLY A 299 72.83 59.56 2.79
CA GLY A 299 73.00 60.85 2.12
C GLY A 299 72.61 61.89 3.18
N LYS A 300 73.48 62.87 3.41
CA LYS A 300 73.49 63.81 4.56
C LYS A 300 72.42 64.92 4.48
N GLU A 301 72.17 65.50 5.65
CA GLU A 301 71.82 66.92 5.95
C GLU A 301 70.39 67.45 5.71
N SER A 302 69.73 67.87 6.81
CA SER A 302 69.23 69.23 7.15
C SER A 302 68.10 69.15 8.21
N ARG A 303 68.37 69.52 9.47
CA ARG A 303 68.22 70.84 10.13
C ARG A 303 66.77 71.19 10.59
N ALA A 304 66.56 70.95 11.89
CA ALA A 304 65.87 71.75 12.93
C ALA A 304 64.45 72.32 12.71
N VAL A 305 63.50 71.93 13.58
CA VAL A 305 62.65 72.84 14.40
C VAL A 305 62.36 72.16 15.75
N ARG A 306 62.14 73.00 16.77
CA ARG A 306 62.35 72.89 18.22
C ARG A 306 61.01 72.80 18.98
N GLY A 307 61.00 72.10 20.13
CA GLY A 307 59.95 72.17 21.16
C GLY A 307 59.99 70.93 22.08
N LYS A 308 60.91 70.80 23.05
CA LYS A 308 60.92 71.28 24.46
C LYS A 308 59.74 70.82 25.35
N GLY A 309 60.06 69.97 26.34
CA GLY A 309 59.25 69.63 27.53
C GLY A 309 59.29 68.12 27.87
N ALA A 310 60.36 67.53 28.40
CA ALA A 310 60.93 67.61 29.75
C ALA A 310 60.25 66.70 30.81
N VAL A 311 61.02 65.70 31.30
CA VAL A 311 61.01 65.03 32.62
C VAL A 311 59.95 63.93 32.86
N GLY A 312 60.29 62.68 33.21
CA GLY A 312 61.60 62.08 33.46
C GLY A 312 61.56 60.62 33.93
N LYS A 313 62.78 60.04 33.99
CA LYS A 313 63.31 58.96 34.87
C LYS A 313 62.57 57.61 34.90
N GLY A 314 63.21 56.44 34.79
CA GLY A 314 64.61 56.01 34.73
C GLY A 314 64.61 54.46 34.67
N GLU A 315 65.46 53.87 33.82
CA GLU A 315 66.60 52.99 34.19
C GLU A 315 66.22 51.50 34.43
N HIS A 316 66.58 50.59 33.51
CA HIS A 316 67.80 49.72 33.46
C HIS A 316 67.81 48.64 34.58
N SER A 317 68.00 47.32 34.37
CA SER A 317 69.08 46.55 33.73
C SER A 317 68.70 45.04 33.74
N PHE A 318 68.92 44.22 32.70
CA PHE A 318 70.11 43.37 32.38
C PHE A 318 70.42 42.16 33.32
N MET A 319 70.91 41.08 32.68
CA MET A 319 71.41 39.76 33.14
C MET A 319 70.37 38.64 33.37
N GLU A 320 70.43 37.42 32.85
CA GLU A 320 71.46 36.47 32.34
C GLU A 320 71.48 35.18 33.21
N LYS A 321 71.33 34.02 32.54
CA LYS A 321 71.70 32.63 32.90
C LYS A 321 71.12 31.92 34.13
N GLY A 322 70.84 30.63 33.92
CA GLY A 322 70.78 29.61 34.99
C GLY A 322 70.25 28.25 34.54
N ASN A 323 71.12 27.37 34.05
CA ASN A 323 70.89 25.91 34.09
C ASN A 323 71.04 25.43 35.55
N HIS A 324 70.31 24.39 35.98
CA HIS A 324 70.85 23.24 36.73
C HIS A 324 69.80 22.15 36.96
N SER A 325 70.32 20.94 37.16
CA SER A 325 69.70 19.62 37.15
C SER A 325 69.76 18.93 38.53
N SER A 326 68.84 17.95 38.71
CA SER A 326 68.97 16.72 39.51
C SER A 326 68.71 16.73 41.03
N VAL A 327 68.55 15.50 41.56
CA VAL A 327 68.37 15.02 42.95
C VAL A 327 66.88 14.90 43.36
N GLY A 328 66.32 13.79 43.87
CA GLY A 328 66.85 12.52 44.40
C GLY A 328 66.21 12.21 45.77
N LYS A 329 65.95 10.93 46.06
CA LYS A 329 65.51 10.32 47.36
C LYS A 329 64.02 10.50 47.73
N GLY A 330 63.32 9.60 48.42
CA GLY A 330 63.68 8.32 49.05
C GLY A 330 62.59 7.88 50.05
N ASN A 331 62.28 6.58 50.05
CA ASN A 331 62.10 5.66 51.19
C ASN A 331 61.41 6.05 52.53
N HIS A 332 60.45 5.16 52.88
CA HIS A 332 60.32 4.38 54.13
C HIS A 332 59.55 4.90 55.39
N SER A 333 58.62 4.03 55.86
CA SER A 333 58.45 3.51 57.24
C SER A 333 57.24 3.93 58.11
N SER A 334 56.33 2.94 58.28
CA SER A 334 55.93 2.23 59.52
C SER A 334 55.16 2.88 60.70
N VAL A 335 54.41 1.97 61.38
CA VAL A 335 53.85 1.96 62.77
C VAL A 335 52.45 2.60 62.95
N GLY A 336 51.44 2.00 63.58
CA GLY A 336 51.27 0.72 64.30
C GLY A 336 49.99 0.74 65.19
N LYS A 337 49.69 -0.42 65.81
CA LYS A 337 48.63 -0.76 66.82
C LYS A 337 47.25 -1.15 66.25
N GLY A 338 46.56 -2.22 66.66
CA GLY A 338 46.77 -3.29 67.65
C GLY A 338 45.41 -3.94 68.01
N GLU A 339 45.44 -5.24 68.34
CA GLU A 339 44.51 -6.05 69.18
C GLU A 339 43.41 -6.98 68.56
N HIS A 340 43.68 -8.30 68.71
CA HIS A 340 42.89 -9.45 69.26
C HIS A 340 41.46 -9.81 68.76
N SER A 341 40.97 -11.05 68.66
CA SER A 341 41.47 -12.46 68.58
C SER A 341 40.25 -13.42 68.64
N PHE A 342 40.24 -14.56 67.91
CA PHE A 342 39.82 -15.95 68.29
C PHE A 342 39.69 -16.85 67.03
N MET A 343 40.59 -17.83 66.78
CA MET A 343 40.53 -19.29 67.11
C MET A 343 39.40 -20.07 66.37
N GLU A 344 39.55 -21.26 65.76
CA GLU A 344 40.61 -22.26 65.63
C GLU A 344 40.12 -23.39 64.65
N LYS A 345 41.05 -24.22 64.15
CA LYS A 345 40.91 -25.56 63.48
C LYS A 345 40.40 -25.56 62.02
N GLY A 346 41.02 -26.23 61.06
CA GLY A 346 42.14 -27.16 61.05
C GLY A 346 42.05 -28.07 59.82
N ASN A 347 43.21 -28.35 59.22
CA ASN A 347 43.56 -29.52 58.40
C ASN A 347 43.63 -29.43 56.85
N HIS A 348 44.90 -29.30 56.42
CA HIS A 348 45.66 -30.09 55.45
C HIS A 348 45.81 -29.65 53.97
N SER A 349 46.90 -28.89 53.74
CA SER A 349 48.12 -29.24 52.97
C SER A 349 47.95 -29.95 51.62
N SER A 350 48.20 -29.31 50.46
CA SER A 350 49.51 -29.10 49.78
C SER A 350 50.32 -30.40 49.57
N VAL A 351 50.71 -30.78 48.35
CA VAL A 351 51.97 -30.47 47.63
C VAL A 351 51.84 -31.19 46.26
N GLY A 352 52.34 -30.78 45.09
CA GLY A 352 53.21 -29.69 44.66
C GLY A 352 53.76 -30.01 43.25
N LYS A 353 54.11 -28.96 42.50
CA LYS A 353 55.21 -28.81 41.49
C LYS A 353 55.56 -30.02 40.59
N GLY A 354 55.69 -29.91 39.27
CA GLY A 354 55.75 -28.73 38.41
C GLY A 354 56.22 -29.06 36.98
N ASN A 355 56.51 -27.96 36.26
CA ASN A 355 57.35 -27.79 35.06
C ASN A 355 56.96 -28.37 33.69
N HIS A 356 56.49 -27.43 32.85
CA HIS A 356 56.82 -27.15 31.44
C HIS A 356 57.41 -28.26 30.54
N SER A 357 56.79 -28.45 29.37
CA SER A 357 57.43 -28.28 28.04
C SER A 357 56.41 -28.28 26.88
N SER A 358 56.70 -27.44 25.89
CA SER A 358 56.07 -27.17 24.58
C SER A 358 55.90 -28.40 23.67
N VAL A 359 55.02 -28.50 22.65
CA VAL A 359 54.94 -27.82 21.33
C VAL A 359 53.75 -28.45 20.57
N GLY A 360 53.06 -27.73 19.67
CA GLY A 360 52.51 -28.38 18.45
C GLY A 360 51.12 -27.95 17.98
N LYS A 361 51.09 -27.19 16.88
CA LYS A 361 49.92 -26.85 16.05
C LYS A 361 49.30 -28.10 15.40
N GLY A 362 48.02 -28.05 15.04
CA GLY A 362 47.43 -28.98 14.07
C GLY A 362 45.92 -28.84 13.85
N GLU A 363 45.54 -28.30 12.71
CA GLU A 363 44.19 -28.25 12.13
C GLU A 363 43.75 -29.61 11.55
N HIS A 364 42.42 -29.82 11.36
CA HIS A 364 41.71 -30.42 10.20
C HIS A 364 40.44 -31.24 10.57
N SER A 365 39.25 -30.85 10.06
CA SER A 365 38.44 -31.41 8.93
C SER A 365 37.47 -32.53 9.31
N PHE A 366 36.15 -32.31 9.22
CA PHE A 366 35.24 -32.57 8.08
C PHE A 366 35.04 -34.08 7.79
N MET A 367 33.83 -34.58 8.05
CA MET A 367 33.42 -35.96 7.76
C MET A 367 32.21 -35.96 6.82
N GLU A 368 32.30 -36.75 5.76
CA GLU A 368 31.42 -36.79 4.58
C GLU A 368 30.44 -37.98 4.63
N LYS A 369 29.26 -37.75 4.04
CA LYS A 369 28.16 -38.61 3.54
C LYS A 369 28.22 -40.14 3.66
N GLY A 370 27.02 -40.72 3.90
CA GLY A 370 26.65 -42.08 3.49
C GLY A 370 25.36 -42.09 2.64
N ASN A 371 25.46 -42.65 1.43
CA ASN A 371 24.35 -43.11 0.57
C ASN A 371 23.89 -44.50 1.00
N TYR A 372 22.64 -44.91 0.75
CA TYR A 372 22.35 -46.29 0.33
C TYR A 372 21.13 -46.41 -0.59
N SER A 373 21.25 -47.44 -1.41
CA SER A 373 20.59 -47.78 -2.66
C SER A 373 19.49 -48.83 -2.52
N SER A 374 18.74 -48.96 -3.61
CA SER A 374 17.73 -49.95 -3.98
C SER A 374 18.00 -51.42 -3.61
N VAL A 375 16.93 -52.13 -3.24
CA VAL A 375 16.82 -53.60 -3.33
C VAL A 375 15.68 -53.93 -4.29
N GLY A 376 15.93 -54.84 -5.23
CA GLY A 376 14.98 -55.35 -6.20
C GLY A 376 14.68 -56.83 -6.02
N LYS A 377 13.51 -57.20 -6.55
CA LYS A 377 13.06 -58.45 -7.18
C LYS A 377 13.13 -59.77 -6.41
N GLY A 378 11.95 -60.38 -6.27
CA GLY A 378 11.76 -61.82 -6.35
C GLY A 378 10.73 -62.12 -7.46
N ASP A 379 11.12 -62.98 -8.39
CA ASP A 379 10.29 -63.49 -9.50
C ASP A 379 9.49 -64.73 -9.05
N HIS A 380 8.29 -64.93 -9.59
CA HIS A 380 7.69 -66.26 -9.80
C HIS A 380 6.69 -66.20 -10.98
N SER A 381 6.72 -67.27 -11.77
CA SER A 381 6.15 -67.45 -13.11
C SER A 381 4.93 -68.39 -13.15
N PHE A 382 4.17 -68.33 -14.27
CA PHE A 382 3.29 -69.38 -14.87
C PHE A 382 1.86 -69.49 -14.25
N ILE A 383 0.70 -69.59 -14.95
CA ILE A 383 0.27 -70.36 -16.13
C ILE A 383 -0.92 -69.70 -16.89
N GLU A 384 -0.89 -69.91 -18.20
CA GLU A 384 -1.86 -69.71 -19.29
C GLU A 384 -3.16 -70.56 -19.20
N LYS A 385 -4.32 -70.01 -19.59
CA LYS A 385 -5.36 -70.72 -20.37
C LYS A 385 -6.50 -69.81 -20.87
N SER A 386 -6.63 -69.84 -22.19
CA SER A 386 -7.75 -69.55 -23.09
C SER A 386 -9.18 -69.68 -22.53
N PHE A 387 -10.10 -68.80 -22.98
CA PHE A 387 -11.18 -69.22 -23.90
C PHE A 387 -11.97 -68.02 -24.48
N VAL A 388 -12.59 -68.29 -25.63
CA VAL A 388 -13.27 -67.41 -26.60
C VAL A 388 -14.79 -67.46 -26.44
N GLY A 389 -15.51 -66.39 -26.82
CA GLY A 389 -16.93 -66.40 -27.22
C GLY A 389 -17.63 -65.08 -26.93
N LYS A 390 -18.00 -64.21 -27.90
CA LYS A 390 -19.21 -64.25 -28.76
C LYS A 390 -20.50 -64.51 -27.95
N GLY A 391 -21.63 -63.82 -28.11
CA GLY A 391 -22.12 -62.77 -29.01
C GLY A 391 -23.44 -62.26 -28.41
N SER A 392 -23.87 -61.03 -28.73
CA SER A 392 -25.01 -60.74 -29.61
C SER A 392 -26.40 -61.27 -29.21
N GLN A 393 -27.32 -60.29 -29.12
CA GLN A 393 -28.69 -60.27 -29.65
C GLN A 393 -29.92 -60.71 -28.80
N HIS A 394 -30.85 -59.75 -28.74
CA HIS A 394 -32.30 -59.83 -29.04
C HIS A 394 -33.35 -60.23 -27.98
N LEU A 395 -34.40 -59.36 -27.95
CA LEU A 395 -35.86 -59.62 -27.92
C LEU A 395 -36.67 -59.62 -26.58
N LEU A 396 -37.66 -58.72 -26.61
CA LEU A 396 -39.11 -58.88 -26.35
C LEU A 396 -39.74 -58.87 -24.94
N GLY A 397 -40.90 -58.18 -24.90
CA GLY A 397 -42.08 -58.41 -24.03
C GLY A 397 -42.20 -57.38 -22.90
N SER A 398 -43.06 -56.36 -22.88
CA SER A 398 -44.46 -56.16 -23.30
C SER A 398 -45.47 -57.12 -22.64
N HIS A 399 -46.22 -56.59 -21.67
CA HIS A 399 -47.62 -56.87 -21.24
C HIS A 399 -47.76 -56.35 -19.79
N ALA A 400 -48.89 -55.92 -19.23
CA ALA A 400 -50.18 -55.38 -19.64
C ALA A 400 -50.90 -55.10 -18.30
N TYR A 401 -51.76 -54.08 -18.19
CA TYR A 401 -53.09 -54.20 -17.57
C TYR A 401 -53.93 -52.96 -17.89
N HIS A 402 -55.10 -53.23 -18.47
CA HIS A 402 -56.20 -52.36 -18.87
C HIS A 402 -57.16 -52.07 -17.69
N SER A 403 -57.90 -50.95 -17.74
CA SER A 403 -59.39 -50.97 -17.82
C SER A 403 -60.03 -49.58 -17.93
N GLY A 404 -61.05 -49.45 -18.81
CA GLY A 404 -62.16 -48.47 -18.78
C GLY A 404 -62.15 -47.35 -19.84
N SER A 405 -62.50 -47.61 -21.11
CA SER A 405 -63.81 -47.33 -21.79
C SER A 405 -64.28 -45.86 -21.81
N ALA A 406 -64.22 -45.12 -22.93
CA ALA A 406 -65.11 -45.13 -24.13
C ALA A 406 -66.37 -44.22 -23.93
N LEU A 407 -66.83 -43.29 -24.80
CA LEU A 407 -66.59 -42.92 -26.21
C LEU A 407 -67.24 -41.53 -26.51
N THR A 408 -66.67 -40.81 -27.51
CA THR A 408 -67.22 -39.88 -28.56
C THR A 408 -68.00 -38.60 -28.17
N GLU A 409 -67.56 -37.38 -28.56
CA GLU A 409 -67.62 -36.71 -29.89
C GLU A 409 -69.06 -36.59 -30.42
N GLU A 410 -69.65 -35.46 -30.86
CA GLU A 410 -69.26 -34.27 -31.66
C GLU A 410 -70.07 -33.03 -31.14
N GLY A 411 -69.78 -31.74 -31.34
CA GLY A 411 -69.40 -30.98 -32.53
C GLY A 411 -70.61 -30.19 -33.09
N GLY A 412 -70.52 -28.85 -33.20
CA GLY A 412 -71.32 -28.08 -34.17
C GLY A 412 -72.21 -26.92 -33.68
N GLU A 413 -71.64 -25.71 -33.76
CA GLU A 413 -72.17 -24.42 -34.28
C GLU A 413 -73.69 -24.15 -34.44
N GLY A 414 -74.11 -22.91 -34.16
CA GLY A 414 -75.38 -22.37 -34.66
C GLY A 414 -75.87 -21.07 -34.02
N THR A 415 -75.52 -19.93 -34.62
CA THR A 415 -76.04 -18.57 -34.40
C THR A 415 -77.56 -18.43 -34.62
N ALA A 416 -78.24 -17.60 -33.82
CA ALA A 416 -79.37 -16.76 -34.29
C ALA A 416 -79.74 -15.66 -33.27
N ALA A 417 -79.96 -14.46 -33.80
CA ALA A 417 -80.33 -13.23 -33.10
C ALA A 417 -81.84 -12.96 -33.15
N ALA A 418 -82.37 -12.27 -32.13
CA ALA A 418 -83.48 -11.31 -32.21
C ALA A 418 -83.60 -10.61 -30.83
N GLN A 419 -83.23 -9.32 -30.72
CA GLN A 419 -84.16 -8.18 -30.64
C GLN A 419 -85.23 -8.32 -29.56
N TRP A 420 -85.23 -7.45 -28.54
CA TRP A 420 -86.34 -6.57 -28.13
C TRP A 420 -85.76 -5.42 -27.29
N ALA A 421 -86.12 -4.19 -27.64
CA ALA A 421 -85.74 -2.94 -26.99
C ALA A 421 -86.84 -2.49 -26.00
N TRP A 422 -86.47 -1.72 -24.98
CA TRP A 422 -87.20 -0.60 -24.32
C TRP A 422 -86.40 -0.19 -23.06
N GLY A 423 -85.89 1.04 -22.97
CA GLY A 423 -86.48 2.17 -22.21
C GLY A 423 -86.07 2.07 -20.72
N GLY A 424 -85.39 3.00 -20.06
CA GLY A 424 -85.40 4.46 -20.14
C GLY A 424 -85.72 5.01 -18.73
N ALA A 425 -84.72 5.63 -18.09
CA ALA A 425 -84.77 6.66 -17.04
C ALA A 425 -85.55 6.45 -15.70
N ARG A 426 -84.82 6.59 -14.57
CA ARG A 426 -85.17 7.31 -13.31
C ARG A 426 -84.01 7.09 -12.30
N GLU A 427 -83.21 8.09 -11.97
CA GLU A 427 -83.39 9.06 -10.86
C GLU A 427 -83.94 8.47 -9.56
N GLU A 428 -83.12 8.49 -8.50
CA GLU A 428 -83.43 8.84 -7.09
C GLU A 428 -82.19 8.44 -6.24
N ALA A 429 -81.43 9.39 -5.68
CA ALA A 429 -81.73 10.19 -4.49
C ALA A 429 -81.70 9.36 -3.20
N TRP A 430 -80.81 9.78 -2.30
CA TRP A 430 -80.55 9.25 -0.96
C TRP A 430 -81.79 9.31 -0.06
N PRO A 431 -81.89 8.44 0.96
CA PRO A 431 -82.58 8.80 2.18
C PRO A 431 -81.67 8.79 3.41
N VAL A 432 -81.69 9.92 4.11
CA VAL A 432 -81.36 10.09 5.52
C VAL A 432 -82.64 9.81 6.31
N VAL A 433 -82.64 8.79 7.18
CA VAL A 433 -83.64 8.55 8.24
C VAL A 433 -82.90 7.85 9.38
N ALA A 434 -82.59 8.54 10.48
CA ALA A 434 -83.39 8.75 11.70
C ALA A 434 -83.35 7.55 12.66
N GLU A 435 -82.98 7.89 13.90
CA GLU A 435 -82.73 7.00 15.03
C GLU A 435 -84.03 6.44 15.61
N GLU A 436 -84.01 5.15 15.94
CA GLU A 436 -84.91 4.49 16.89
C GLU A 436 -84.05 3.56 17.77
N PRO A 437 -84.34 3.45 19.09
CA PRO A 437 -83.46 2.78 20.05
C PRO A 437 -83.72 1.26 20.10
N PHE A 438 -82.67 0.46 19.92
CA PHE A 438 -82.74 -0.99 20.07
C PHE A 438 -82.15 -1.49 21.40
N ASP A 439 -82.89 -2.42 21.98
CA ASP A 439 -82.74 -3.05 23.28
C ASP A 439 -81.48 -3.93 23.41
N LEU A 440 -80.97 -3.98 24.63
CA LEU A 440 -79.73 -4.65 25.04
C LEU A 440 -79.94 -6.16 25.29
N SER A 441 -79.45 -7.05 24.41
CA SER A 441 -79.15 -8.44 24.84
C SER A 441 -78.20 -9.25 23.96
N VAL A 442 -77.12 -8.69 23.41
CA VAL A 442 -76.04 -9.51 22.80
C VAL A 442 -74.66 -8.89 23.06
N GLY A 443 -74.16 -9.00 24.29
CA GLY A 443 -72.87 -8.38 24.70
C GLY A 443 -71.89 -9.29 25.44
N GLY A 444 -72.22 -10.57 25.68
CA GLY A 444 -71.41 -11.45 26.53
C GLY A 444 -70.17 -12.04 25.83
N GLU A 445 -70.29 -12.46 24.58
CA GLU A 445 -69.23 -13.24 23.91
C GLU A 445 -68.04 -12.41 23.45
N ALA A 446 -68.28 -11.18 22.98
CA ALA A 446 -67.21 -10.29 22.54
C ALA A 446 -66.31 -9.83 23.71
N ALA A 447 -66.90 -9.59 24.88
CA ALA A 447 -66.19 -9.22 26.10
C ALA A 447 -65.34 -10.40 26.63
N ALA A 448 -65.88 -11.62 26.59
CA ALA A 448 -65.14 -12.82 26.97
C ALA A 448 -63.94 -13.09 26.04
N ALA A 449 -64.12 -12.92 24.72
CA ALA A 449 -63.05 -13.07 23.75
C ALA A 449 -61.96 -11.98 23.88
N ALA A 450 -62.33 -10.76 24.27
CA ALA A 450 -61.38 -9.69 24.57
C ALA A 450 -60.57 -9.99 25.84
N ALA A 451 -61.22 -10.46 26.90
CA ALA A 451 -60.57 -10.85 28.16
C ALA A 451 -59.59 -12.02 27.96
N ALA A 452 -59.97 -13.03 27.18
CA ALA A 452 -59.09 -14.17 26.85
C ALA A 452 -57.84 -13.73 26.07
N ARG A 453 -57.98 -12.78 25.13
CA ARG A 453 -56.85 -12.21 24.38
C ARG A 453 -55.93 -11.37 25.26
N ALA A 454 -56.49 -10.62 26.22
CA ALA A 454 -55.71 -9.87 27.20
C ALA A 454 -54.89 -10.80 28.12
N ALA A 455 -55.52 -11.87 28.63
CA ALA A 455 -54.85 -12.87 29.47
C ALA A 455 -53.70 -13.59 28.73
N ARG A 456 -53.88 -13.89 27.44
CA ARG A 456 -52.82 -14.50 26.61
C ARG A 456 -51.63 -13.57 26.42
N ARG A 457 -51.88 -12.29 26.12
CA ARG A 457 -50.83 -11.27 25.98
C ARG A 457 -50.05 -11.06 27.29
N GLU A 458 -50.73 -11.10 28.42
CA GLU A 458 -50.09 -11.01 29.74
C GLU A 458 -49.23 -12.25 30.04
N GLY A 459 -49.69 -13.45 29.68
CA GLY A 459 -48.90 -14.68 29.77
C GLY A 459 -47.63 -14.64 28.92
N GLU A 460 -47.71 -14.10 27.70
CA GLU A 460 -46.56 -13.92 26.80
C GLU A 460 -45.56 -12.89 27.36
N ARG A 461 -46.04 -11.78 27.93
CA ARG A 461 -45.18 -10.79 28.60
C ARG A 461 -44.42 -11.39 29.78
N ARG A 462 -45.07 -12.21 30.61
CA ARG A 462 -44.41 -12.88 31.75
C ARG A 462 -43.36 -13.89 31.30
N ARG A 463 -43.62 -14.64 30.22
CA ARG A 463 -42.63 -15.56 29.62
C ARG A 463 -41.43 -14.81 29.05
N ALA A 464 -41.66 -13.68 28.37
CA ALA A 464 -40.59 -12.84 27.85
C ALA A 464 -39.73 -12.22 28.98
N GLN A 465 -40.36 -11.76 30.06
CA GLN A 465 -39.63 -11.26 31.23
C GLN A 465 -38.82 -12.35 31.94
N ALA A 466 -39.36 -13.57 32.06
CA ALA A 466 -38.64 -14.72 32.61
C ALA A 466 -37.41 -15.09 31.74
N ALA A 467 -37.57 -15.10 30.41
CA ALA A 467 -36.47 -15.35 29.48
C ALA A 467 -35.35 -14.30 29.60
N LEU A 468 -35.70 -13.02 29.75
CA LEU A 468 -34.74 -11.95 30.01
C LEU A 468 -34.02 -12.12 31.36
N GLY A 469 -34.72 -12.59 32.40
CA GLY A 469 -34.12 -12.93 33.69
C GLY A 469 -33.05 -14.03 33.58
N ILE A 470 -33.34 -15.10 32.84
CA ILE A 470 -32.42 -16.21 32.58
C ILE A 470 -31.18 -15.72 31.81
N GLN A 471 -31.37 -14.88 30.79
CA GLN A 471 -30.25 -14.30 30.02
C GLN A 471 -29.35 -13.41 30.88
N ARG A 472 -29.93 -12.60 31.79
CA ARG A 472 -29.16 -11.76 32.73
C ARG A 472 -28.32 -12.61 33.69
N LEU A 473 -28.88 -13.71 34.21
CA LEU A 473 -28.15 -14.65 35.07
C LEU A 473 -27.03 -15.37 34.32
N ALA A 474 -27.26 -15.77 33.06
CA ALA A 474 -26.24 -16.39 32.22
C ALA A 474 -25.07 -15.42 31.94
N ARG A 475 -25.36 -14.15 31.61
CA ARG A 475 -24.34 -13.11 31.43
C ARG A 475 -23.56 -12.83 32.71
N ALA A 476 -24.21 -12.79 33.87
CA ALA A 476 -23.53 -12.61 35.15
C ALA A 476 -22.58 -13.78 35.49
N ARG A 477 -22.97 -15.02 35.17
CA ARG A 477 -22.09 -16.20 35.35
C ARG A 477 -20.89 -16.16 34.42
N LEU A 478 -21.06 -15.76 33.16
CA LEU A 478 -19.95 -15.58 32.22
C LEU A 478 -19.00 -14.47 32.66
N ALA A 479 -19.52 -13.33 33.14
CA ALA A 479 -18.71 -12.24 33.65
C ALA A 479 -17.87 -12.65 34.87
N ARG A 480 -18.42 -13.47 35.78
CA ARG A 480 -17.65 -14.04 36.91
C ARG A 480 -16.53 -14.97 36.44
N LYS A 481 -16.81 -15.86 35.49
CA LYS A 481 -15.77 -16.75 34.91
C LYS A 481 -14.65 -15.95 34.22
N ALA A 482 -15.01 -14.90 33.48
CA ALA A 482 -14.04 -14.01 32.85
C ALA A 482 -13.17 -13.27 33.87
N ALA A 483 -13.78 -12.78 34.96
CA ALA A 483 -13.04 -12.12 36.05
C ALA A 483 -12.07 -13.07 36.78
N GLU A 484 -12.45 -14.33 36.96
CA GLU A 484 -11.57 -15.36 37.53
C GLU A 484 -10.41 -15.73 36.58
N ALA A 485 -10.68 -15.83 35.27
CA ALA A 485 -9.65 -16.06 34.27
C ALA A 485 -8.61 -14.92 34.25
N LEU A 486 -9.07 -13.67 34.28
CA LEU A 486 -8.19 -12.50 34.33
C LEU A 486 -7.32 -12.48 35.60
N LYS A 487 -7.89 -12.86 36.76
CA LYS A 487 -7.11 -12.99 38.01
C LYS A 487 -6.02 -14.05 37.92
N ARG A 488 -6.27 -15.17 37.23
CA ARG A 488 -5.28 -16.23 37.02
C ARG A 488 -4.16 -15.76 36.08
N GLU A 489 -4.50 -15.06 35.01
CA GLU A 489 -3.53 -14.49 34.07
C GLU A 489 -2.63 -13.46 34.76
N GLN A 490 -3.20 -12.52 35.53
CA GLN A 490 -2.42 -11.56 36.32
C GLN A 490 -1.51 -12.23 37.36
N ALA A 491 -1.92 -13.37 37.94
CA ALA A 491 -1.06 -14.14 38.84
C ALA A 491 0.11 -14.79 38.10
N GLN A 492 -0.11 -15.31 36.88
CA GLN A 492 0.94 -15.87 36.04
C GLN A 492 1.92 -14.79 35.56
N GLU A 493 1.45 -13.61 35.17
CA GLU A 493 2.32 -12.48 34.80
C GLU A 493 3.21 -12.03 35.96
N ARG A 494 2.68 -11.98 37.19
CA ARG A 494 3.48 -11.68 38.39
C ARG A 494 4.56 -12.72 38.63
N GLN A 495 4.23 -14.01 38.52
CA GLN A 495 5.22 -15.09 38.66
C GLN A 495 6.32 -15.00 37.60
N TYR A 496 5.94 -14.73 36.34
CA TYR A 496 6.91 -14.53 35.26
C TYR A 496 7.84 -13.34 35.51
N PHE A 497 7.30 -12.21 36.01
CA PHE A 497 8.10 -11.02 36.32
C PHE A 497 9.08 -11.26 37.48
N GLU A 498 8.66 -11.99 38.51
CA GLU A 498 9.53 -12.41 39.61
C GLU A 498 10.66 -13.34 39.12
N GLU A 499 10.38 -14.25 38.20
CA GLU A 499 11.38 -15.13 37.59
C GLU A 499 12.38 -14.33 36.73
N LEU A 500 11.90 -13.35 35.94
CA LEU A 500 12.75 -12.46 35.16
C LEU A 500 13.66 -11.58 36.03
N GLN A 501 13.17 -11.14 37.19
CA GLN A 501 13.99 -10.41 38.17
C GLN A 501 15.07 -11.31 38.79
N ARG A 502 14.76 -12.58 39.05
CA ARG A 502 15.75 -13.56 39.54
C ARG A 502 16.84 -13.84 38.50
N THR A 503 16.48 -14.01 37.23
CA THR A 503 17.46 -14.26 36.16
C THR A 503 18.35 -13.05 35.90
N THR A 504 17.77 -11.83 35.84
CA THR A 504 18.57 -10.60 35.69
C THR A 504 19.46 -10.31 36.89
N ALA A 505 19.03 -10.64 38.12
CA ALA A 505 19.89 -10.58 39.29
C ALA A 505 21.05 -11.58 39.21
N ALA A 506 20.80 -12.81 38.75
CA ALA A 506 21.83 -13.82 38.53
C ALA A 506 22.84 -13.42 37.44
N GLU A 507 22.37 -12.83 36.34
CA GLU A 507 23.23 -12.30 35.27
C GLU A 507 24.10 -11.13 35.75
N ARG A 508 23.54 -10.22 36.54
CA ARG A 508 24.32 -9.14 37.17
C ARG A 508 25.37 -9.68 38.13
N ALA A 509 25.05 -10.72 38.90
CA ALA A 509 26.02 -11.38 39.78
C ALA A 509 27.15 -12.05 38.98
N LEU A 510 26.84 -12.69 37.85
CA LEU A 510 27.83 -13.28 36.95
C LEU A 510 28.71 -12.22 36.27
N LEU A 511 28.13 -11.11 35.82
CA LEU A 511 28.88 -9.98 35.26
C LEU A 511 29.78 -9.33 36.30
N ALA A 512 29.29 -9.12 37.53
CA ALA A 512 30.12 -8.60 38.63
C ALA A 512 31.29 -9.55 38.96
N ARG A 513 31.06 -10.87 38.89
CA ARG A 513 32.12 -11.87 39.06
C ARG A 513 33.12 -11.85 37.91
N ALA A 514 32.66 -11.71 36.66
CA ALA A 514 33.52 -11.61 35.48
C ALA A 514 34.38 -10.34 35.51
N VAL A 515 33.81 -9.19 35.90
CA VAL A 515 34.56 -7.93 36.05
C VAL A 515 35.64 -8.05 37.12
N ARG A 516 35.38 -8.76 38.23
CA ARG A 516 36.41 -9.04 39.24
C ARG A 516 37.52 -9.96 38.73
N MET A 517 37.23 -10.91 37.84
CA MET A 517 38.26 -11.79 37.28
C MET A 517 39.18 -11.11 36.26
N VAL A 518 38.76 -10.01 35.65
CA VAL A 518 39.55 -9.32 34.60
C VAL A 518 40.50 -8.26 35.18
N GLY A 519 40.50 -8.02 36.50
CA GLY A 519 41.53 -7.21 37.17
C GLY A 519 41.57 -5.74 36.75
N VAL A 520 40.51 -5.21 36.12
CA VAL A 520 40.44 -3.81 35.70
C VAL A 520 39.92 -3.00 36.88
N ALA A 521 40.82 -2.23 37.49
CA ALA A 521 40.45 -1.22 38.48
C ALA A 521 39.58 -0.15 37.80
N PRO A 522 38.42 0.21 38.37
CA PRO A 522 37.55 1.23 37.78
C PRO A 522 38.24 2.62 37.81
N PRO A 523 38.05 3.46 36.79
CA PRO A 523 38.66 4.78 36.73
C PRO A 523 38.07 5.70 37.80
N ALA A 524 38.94 6.45 38.47
CA ALA A 524 38.58 7.50 39.40
C ALA A 524 37.93 8.66 38.65
N GLU A 525 36.61 8.84 38.80
CA GLU A 525 35.91 10.04 38.36
C GLU A 525 36.08 11.16 39.39
N ALA A 526 36.50 12.32 38.88
CA ALA A 526 36.77 13.54 39.60
C ALA A 526 35.50 14.09 40.28
N THR A 527 35.65 14.39 41.57
CA THR A 527 34.66 15.08 42.40
C THR A 527 34.85 16.59 42.28
N ALA A 528 33.86 17.28 41.72
CA ALA A 528 33.66 18.71 41.94
C ALA A 528 32.47 18.88 42.90
N ALA A 529 32.75 19.39 44.09
CA ALA A 529 31.76 19.63 45.15
C ALA A 529 31.11 21.02 45.01
N PRO A 530 29.83 21.18 45.37
CA PRO A 530 29.27 22.46 45.81
C PRO A 530 29.15 22.50 47.36
N PRO A 531 29.22 23.70 47.99
CA PRO A 531 29.25 23.85 49.43
C PRO A 531 27.85 23.83 50.07
N HIS A 532 27.81 23.64 51.39
CA HIS A 532 26.66 23.61 52.32
C HIS A 532 26.07 22.24 52.67
N ALA A 533 26.82 21.49 53.48
CA ALA A 533 26.32 20.39 54.28
C ALA A 533 26.67 20.57 55.76
N LYS A 534 25.87 21.35 56.51
CA LYS A 534 25.85 21.31 57.98
C LYS A 534 24.46 21.44 58.63
N ALA A 535 23.35 21.32 57.89
CA ALA A 535 21.99 21.51 58.44
C ALA A 535 21.01 20.33 58.25
N ARG A 536 21.44 19.12 57.86
CA ARG A 536 20.50 18.00 57.59
C ARG A 536 20.73 16.71 58.38
N ALA A 537 21.66 16.72 59.34
CA ALA A 537 21.90 15.58 60.23
C ALA A 537 21.04 15.61 61.52
N ALA A 538 20.53 16.77 61.93
CA ALA A 538 19.68 16.90 63.14
C ALA A 538 18.17 16.64 62.88
N GLU A 539 17.71 16.73 61.63
CA GLU A 539 16.29 16.60 61.28
C GLU A 539 15.84 15.13 61.17
N ARG A 540 16.77 14.20 60.92
CA ARG A 540 16.48 12.76 60.73
C ARG A 540 16.34 11.99 62.05
N THR A 541 16.91 12.46 63.14
CA THR A 541 16.77 11.88 64.48
C THR A 541 15.50 12.34 65.20
N ARG A 542 14.90 13.47 64.81
CA ARG A 542 13.63 13.95 65.39
C ARG A 542 12.39 13.24 64.83
N ARG A 543 12.40 12.85 63.55
CA ARG A 543 11.26 12.16 62.91
C ARG A 543 11.12 10.67 63.28
N ARG A 544 12.17 10.05 63.83
CA ARG A 544 12.14 8.64 64.24
C ARG A 544 11.56 8.40 65.64
N ARG A 545 11.34 9.45 66.45
CA ARG A 545 10.75 9.34 67.80
C ARG A 545 9.27 9.75 67.87
N GLN A 546 8.65 10.14 66.74
CA GLN A 546 7.27 10.64 66.70
C GLN A 546 6.29 9.65 66.03
N ALA A 547 6.74 8.45 65.67
CA ALA A 547 5.94 7.45 64.96
C ALA A 547 5.46 6.27 65.81
N ASP A 548 5.86 6.20 67.09
CA ASP A 548 5.37 5.17 68.02
C ASP A 548 4.34 5.80 68.97
N GLY A 549 3.06 5.70 68.58
CA GLY A 549 1.95 5.98 69.49
C GLY A 549 0.77 6.70 68.84
N ARG A 550 -0.13 5.95 68.21
CA ARG A 550 -1.60 6.01 68.45
C ARG A 550 -2.37 5.13 67.47
N ALA A 551 -3.25 4.32 68.04
CA ALA A 551 -4.19 3.44 67.38
C ALA A 551 -5.40 4.19 66.78
N ALA A 552 -6.07 3.50 65.84
CA ALA A 552 -7.46 3.65 65.40
C ALA A 552 -7.86 4.81 64.45
N LYS A 553 -7.98 4.52 63.14
CA LYS A 553 -9.24 4.41 62.36
C LYS A 553 -8.93 4.33 60.86
N LYS A 554 -9.62 3.42 60.18
CA LYS A 554 -9.38 2.95 58.80
C LYS A 554 -9.97 3.94 57.78
N ALA A 555 -9.13 4.54 56.93
CA ALA A 555 -9.51 5.32 55.76
C ALA A 555 -8.81 4.73 54.51
N PRO A 556 -9.39 4.84 53.29
CA PRO A 556 -8.89 4.16 52.10
C PRO A 556 -7.55 4.74 51.60
N PRO A 557 -6.68 3.94 50.96
CA PRO A 557 -5.32 4.37 50.62
C PRO A 557 -5.30 5.41 49.49
N PRO A 558 -4.36 6.39 49.53
CA PRO A 558 -4.22 7.39 48.50
C PRO A 558 -3.61 6.81 47.21
N HIS A 559 -4.12 7.29 46.07
CA HIS A 559 -3.69 6.91 44.72
C HIS A 559 -2.16 7.02 44.56
N GLN A 560 -1.53 5.87 44.28
CA GLN A 560 -0.12 5.82 43.89
C GLN A 560 0.06 6.53 42.54
N LYS A 561 0.90 7.58 42.53
CA LYS A 561 1.33 8.26 41.30
C LYS A 561 2.12 7.27 40.44
N ILE A 562 1.51 6.78 39.36
CA ILE A 562 2.18 5.96 38.34
C ILE A 562 3.27 6.83 37.68
N ALA A 563 4.49 6.31 37.60
CA ALA A 563 5.59 7.02 36.95
C ALA A 563 5.26 7.32 35.48
N PRO A 564 5.55 8.53 34.94
CA PRO A 564 5.22 8.92 33.57
C PRO A 564 5.70 7.92 32.50
N ALA A 565 6.84 7.26 32.74
CA ALA A 565 7.38 6.23 31.85
C ALA A 565 6.52 4.96 31.79
N ALA A 566 5.92 4.55 32.92
CA ALA A 566 5.00 3.42 32.98
C ALA A 566 3.67 3.75 32.28
N MET A 567 3.21 5.00 32.40
CA MET A 567 2.02 5.49 31.69
C MET A 567 2.24 5.53 30.17
N ALA A 568 3.41 5.97 29.71
CA ALA A 568 3.77 5.95 28.29
C ALA A 568 3.89 4.52 27.73
N ALA A 569 4.45 3.58 28.51
CA ALA A 569 4.52 2.18 28.13
C ALA A 569 3.12 1.54 28.03
N ALA A 570 2.25 1.81 29.00
CA ALA A 570 0.87 1.33 29.00
C ALA A 570 0.07 1.89 27.82
N LEU A 571 0.22 3.18 27.51
CA LEU A 571 -0.42 3.81 26.36
C LEU A 571 0.03 3.16 25.05
N HIS A 572 1.33 2.95 24.87
CA HIS A 572 1.86 2.30 23.67
C HIS A 572 1.43 0.85 23.50
N SER A 573 1.23 0.10 24.59
CA SER A 573 0.68 -1.26 24.55
C SER A 573 -0.81 -1.25 24.21
N ALA A 574 -1.57 -0.30 24.77
CA ALA A 574 -3.00 -0.13 24.46
C ALA A 574 -3.22 0.21 22.98
N MET A 575 -2.45 1.16 22.43
CA MET A 575 -2.53 1.53 21.01
C MET A 575 -2.23 0.35 20.08
N LEU A 576 -1.25 -0.48 20.43
CA LEU A 576 -0.92 -1.68 19.66
C LEU A 576 -2.02 -2.75 19.73
N ALA A 577 -2.61 -2.96 20.90
CA ALA A 577 -3.73 -3.89 21.08
C ALA A 577 -4.98 -3.43 20.32
N THR A 578 -5.31 -2.14 20.35
CA THR A 578 -6.43 -1.58 19.59
C THR A 578 -6.21 -1.69 18.07
N ALA A 579 -5.00 -1.35 17.60
CA ALA A 579 -4.65 -1.50 16.19
C ALA A 579 -4.70 -2.96 15.74
N PHE A 580 -4.22 -3.89 16.55
CA PHE A 580 -4.29 -5.32 16.29
C PHE A 580 -5.75 -5.81 16.22
N ALA A 581 -6.58 -5.45 17.20
CA ALA A 581 -7.99 -5.83 17.23
C ALA A 581 -8.77 -5.33 15.99
N SER A 582 -8.41 -4.15 15.45
CA SER A 582 -9.05 -3.61 14.25
C SER A 582 -8.72 -4.35 12.95
N GLU A 583 -7.68 -5.18 12.95
CA GLU A 583 -7.20 -5.93 11.77
C GLU A 583 -7.25 -7.45 11.97
N CYS A 584 -7.81 -7.90 13.10
CA CYS A 584 -7.97 -9.32 13.42
C CYS A 584 -9.08 -9.95 12.59
N ASP A 585 -8.78 -11.13 12.02
CA ASP A 585 -9.82 -11.96 11.41
C ASP A 585 -10.80 -12.45 12.50
N GLU A 586 -12.11 -12.29 12.26
CA GLU A 586 -13.14 -12.73 13.19
C GLU A 586 -12.95 -14.22 13.55
N GLY A 587 -12.74 -14.48 14.85
CA GLY A 587 -12.60 -15.83 15.40
C GLY A 587 -11.20 -16.46 15.34
N LYS A 588 -10.15 -15.75 14.89
CA LYS A 588 -8.79 -16.35 14.75
C LYS A 588 -7.68 -15.76 15.62
N ASP A 589 -7.96 -14.74 16.46
CA ASP A 589 -6.99 -14.05 17.33
C ASP A 589 -5.62 -13.74 16.68
N THR A 590 -5.65 -13.55 15.36
CA THR A 590 -4.47 -13.36 14.51
C THR A 590 -4.77 -12.33 13.43
N ILE A 591 -3.72 -11.65 12.97
CA ILE A 591 -3.75 -10.78 11.80
C ILE A 591 -2.94 -11.43 10.68
N PRO A 592 -3.33 -11.34 9.41
CA PRO A 592 -2.46 -11.78 8.33
C PRO A 592 -1.22 -10.86 8.23
N MET A 593 -0.08 -11.39 7.80
CA MET A 593 1.21 -10.66 7.72
C MET A 593 1.10 -9.40 6.85
N ARG A 594 0.21 -9.38 5.85
CA ARG A 594 -0.10 -8.18 5.05
C ARG A 594 -0.68 -7.03 5.88
N SER A 595 -1.43 -7.32 6.95
CA SER A 595 -2.00 -6.31 7.86
C SER A 595 -1.01 -5.83 8.93
N LEU A 596 0.16 -6.48 9.07
CA LEU A 596 1.18 -6.07 10.06
C LEU A 596 1.61 -4.61 9.87
N ARG A 597 1.81 -4.17 8.62
CA ARG A 597 2.20 -2.79 8.31
C ARG A 597 1.13 -1.80 8.78
N THR A 598 -0.14 -2.10 8.52
CA THR A 598 -1.29 -1.29 8.97
C THR A 598 -1.37 -1.22 10.49
N VAL A 599 -1.22 -2.35 11.18
CA VAL A 599 -1.24 -2.42 12.65
C VAL A 599 -0.10 -1.63 13.28
N LEU A 600 1.13 -1.79 12.78
CA LEU A 600 2.30 -1.04 13.28
C LEU A 600 2.20 0.47 13.00
N ARG A 601 1.61 0.85 11.86
CA ARG A 601 1.35 2.26 11.49
C ARG A 601 0.31 2.89 12.41
N ARG A 602 -0.84 2.24 12.61
CA ARG A 602 -1.91 2.68 13.53
C ARG A 602 -1.42 2.78 14.99
N ALA A 603 -0.49 1.92 15.39
CA ALA A 603 0.11 1.93 16.73
C ALA A 603 1.32 2.88 16.88
N HIS A 604 1.60 3.72 15.87
CA HIS A 604 2.75 4.64 15.81
C HIS A 604 4.08 3.99 16.20
N VAL A 605 4.36 2.79 15.68
CA VAL A 605 5.64 2.11 15.90
C VAL A 605 6.68 2.67 14.91
N PRO A 606 7.73 3.37 15.38
CA PRO A 606 8.76 3.92 14.51
C PRO A 606 9.48 2.81 13.74
N GLY A 607 9.65 2.98 12.42
CA GLY A 607 10.20 1.97 11.51
C GLY A 607 9.18 0.94 11.01
N GLY A 608 7.92 1.02 11.44
CA GLY A 608 6.84 0.16 10.91
C GLY A 608 6.55 0.39 9.42
N GLU A 609 6.88 1.57 8.89
CA GLU A 609 6.69 1.93 7.48
C GLU A 609 7.78 1.38 6.55
N GLU A 610 8.97 1.09 7.11
CA GLU A 610 10.13 0.52 6.39
C GLU A 610 9.98 -0.99 6.13
N LEU A 611 8.95 -1.64 6.68
CA LEU A 611 8.53 -2.98 6.27
C LEU A 611 8.01 -2.88 4.83
N SER A 612 8.90 -3.17 3.87
CA SER A 612 8.64 -3.08 2.43
C SER A 612 7.42 -3.92 1.99
N ASP A 613 6.75 -3.49 0.92
CA ASP A 613 5.67 -4.25 0.25
C ASP A 613 6.12 -5.62 -0.31
N ALA A 614 7.42 -5.95 -0.24
CA ALA A 614 7.93 -7.29 -0.50
C ALA A 614 7.41 -8.36 0.49
N VAL A 615 6.73 -7.96 1.57
CA VAL A 615 5.94 -8.85 2.43
C VAL A 615 4.72 -9.45 1.68
N GLY A 616 4.34 -8.89 0.52
CA GLY A 616 3.37 -9.48 -0.42
C GLY A 616 3.88 -10.70 -1.20
N GLY A 617 5.08 -11.20 -0.90
CA GLY A 617 5.62 -12.45 -1.44
C GLY A 617 5.00 -13.72 -0.78
N PRO A 618 5.69 -14.88 -0.79
CA PRO A 618 5.15 -16.18 -0.35
C PRO A 618 4.73 -16.25 1.14
N PHE A 619 4.87 -15.15 1.89
CA PHE A 619 4.54 -15.04 3.31
C PHE A 619 3.27 -14.25 3.59
N ALA A 620 2.53 -13.80 2.56
CA ALA A 620 1.26 -13.09 2.73
C ALA A 620 0.20 -13.90 3.52
N HIS A 621 0.35 -15.23 3.55
CA HIS A 621 -0.53 -16.18 4.27
C HIS A 621 -0.16 -16.40 5.74
N VAL A 622 0.98 -15.87 6.21
CA VAL A 622 1.41 -16.07 7.61
C VAL A 622 0.53 -15.24 8.52
N SER A 623 -0.10 -15.85 9.50
CA SER A 623 -0.92 -15.16 10.51
C SER A 623 -0.09 -14.91 11.78
N LEU A 624 -0.17 -13.70 12.33
CA LEU A 624 0.55 -13.25 13.51
C LEU A 624 -0.40 -13.04 14.69
N LYS A 625 -0.02 -13.54 15.87
CA LYS A 625 -0.71 -13.28 17.15
C LYS A 625 -0.27 -11.95 17.76
N LEU A 626 -1.07 -11.40 18.68
CA LEU A 626 -0.79 -10.09 19.32
C LEU A 626 0.62 -10.01 19.93
N HIS A 627 1.06 -11.07 20.61
CA HIS A 627 2.39 -11.10 21.24
C HIS A 627 3.54 -11.08 20.21
N GLU A 628 3.35 -11.67 19.04
CA GLU A 628 4.35 -11.65 17.95
C GLU A 628 4.45 -10.25 17.35
N VAL A 629 3.30 -9.59 17.15
CA VAL A 629 3.23 -8.19 16.72
C VAL A 629 3.86 -7.26 17.75
N ALA A 630 3.64 -7.49 19.05
CA ALA A 630 4.28 -6.76 20.14
C ALA A 630 5.81 -6.93 20.16
N LEU A 631 6.30 -8.14 19.89
CA LEU A 631 7.73 -8.43 19.81
C LEU A 631 8.39 -7.72 18.61
N ILE A 632 7.72 -7.71 17.46
CA ILE A 632 8.16 -6.97 16.26
C ILE A 632 8.18 -5.46 16.56
N ALA A 633 7.12 -4.93 17.18
CA ALA A 633 7.05 -3.52 17.54
C ALA A 633 8.16 -3.11 18.52
N HIS A 634 8.48 -3.95 19.50
CA HIS A 634 9.57 -3.73 20.43
C HIS A 634 10.94 -3.69 19.73
N LYS A 635 11.20 -4.62 18.80
CA LYS A 635 12.44 -4.67 18.00
C LYS A 635 12.61 -3.46 17.09
N LEU A 636 11.52 -2.95 16.51
CA LEU A 636 11.58 -1.73 15.69
C LEU A 636 11.86 -0.48 16.54
N ARG A 637 11.21 -0.36 17.70
CA ARG A 637 11.49 0.73 18.66
C ARG A 637 12.93 0.73 19.16
N SER A 638 13.52 -0.45 19.42
CA SER A 638 14.92 -0.53 19.86
C SER A 638 15.90 -0.16 18.75
N ARG A 639 15.62 -0.55 17.50
CA ARG A 639 16.39 -0.14 16.32
C ARG A 639 16.33 1.37 16.07
N ALA A 640 15.15 1.98 16.19
CA ALA A 640 14.98 3.42 16.04
C ALA A 640 15.83 4.21 17.05
N LYS A 641 15.91 3.74 18.31
CA LYS A 641 16.78 4.34 19.33
C LYS A 641 18.26 4.23 18.98
N SER A 642 18.70 3.13 18.38
CA SER A 642 20.09 2.93 17.96
C SER A 642 20.46 3.72 16.69
N ALA A 643 19.53 3.86 15.73
CA ALA A 643 19.76 4.61 14.49
C ALA A 643 19.92 6.12 14.73
N LYS A 644 19.24 6.67 15.75
CA LYS A 644 19.37 8.08 16.15
C LYS A 644 20.81 8.47 16.52
N GLY A 645 21.58 7.55 17.13
CA GLY A 645 23.00 7.78 17.45
C GLY A 645 23.95 7.63 16.26
N VAL A 646 23.51 7.06 15.13
CA VAL A 646 24.35 6.84 13.93
C VAL A 646 24.11 7.91 12.86
N ALA A 647 22.93 8.54 12.85
CA ALA A 647 22.60 9.62 11.92
C ALA A 647 23.36 10.93 12.23
N GLU A 648 23.63 11.24 13.50
CA GLU A 648 24.42 12.42 13.92
C GLU A 648 25.89 12.36 13.45
N ALA A 649 26.43 11.17 13.14
CA ALA A 649 27.82 11.00 12.73
C ALA A 649 28.07 11.04 11.20
N ARG A 650 27.02 11.15 10.36
CA ARG A 650 27.13 10.99 8.89
C ARG A 650 26.76 12.22 8.05
N GLY A 651 26.40 13.35 8.65
CA GLY A 651 25.86 14.53 7.97
C GLY A 651 26.85 15.47 7.24
N ALA A 652 28.13 15.13 7.08
CA ALA A 652 29.14 16.12 6.64
C ALA A 652 29.50 16.12 5.13
N ALA A 653 28.69 15.53 4.23
CA ALA A 653 29.17 15.31 2.84
C ALA A 653 28.28 15.74 1.67
N TRP A 654 27.03 16.17 1.83
CA TRP A 654 26.24 16.75 0.71
C TRP A 654 25.48 18.00 1.18
N ALA A 655 26.01 19.18 0.85
CA ALA A 655 25.36 20.46 1.06
C ALA A 655 25.27 21.20 -0.28
N SER A 656 24.16 21.03 -1.01
CA SER A 656 23.62 22.05 -1.92
C SER A 656 22.25 21.61 -2.46
N THR A 657 21.27 21.48 -1.58
CA THR A 657 19.83 21.62 -1.90
C THR A 657 19.12 21.68 -0.55
N SER A 658 18.44 22.80 -0.31
CA SER A 658 17.60 23.15 0.84
C SER A 658 17.20 21.98 1.73
N ASP A 659 17.72 21.96 2.97
CA ASP A 659 17.34 20.97 3.96
C ASP A 659 15.89 21.22 4.40
N PRO A 660 14.94 20.30 4.13
CA PRO A 660 13.54 20.46 4.54
C PRO A 660 13.36 20.54 6.06
N SER A 661 14.41 20.25 6.85
CA SER A 661 14.43 20.47 8.29
C SER A 661 14.41 21.96 8.67
N ALA A 662 14.81 22.86 7.75
CA ALA A 662 14.87 24.31 7.94
C ALA A 662 13.51 25.02 7.90
N LEU A 663 12.45 24.32 7.47
CA LEU A 663 11.09 24.87 7.49
C LEU A 663 10.59 25.08 8.93
N PRO A 664 9.88 26.19 9.24
CA PRO A 664 9.23 26.39 10.52
C PRO A 664 8.33 25.20 10.89
N ARG A 665 8.23 24.89 12.19
CA ARG A 665 7.50 23.70 12.67
C ARG A 665 6.02 23.76 12.29
N GLU A 666 5.46 24.96 12.26
CA GLU A 666 4.08 25.28 11.92
C GLU A 666 3.82 24.95 10.45
N VAL A 667 4.69 25.43 9.55
CA VAL A 667 4.65 25.15 8.11
C VAL A 667 4.79 23.66 7.84
N ARG A 668 5.73 22.96 8.50
CA ARG A 668 5.88 21.50 8.37
C ARG A 668 4.63 20.74 8.82
N THR A 669 3.99 21.19 9.91
CA THR A 669 2.77 20.56 10.43
C THR A 669 1.60 20.80 9.47
N ALA A 670 1.49 21.99 8.88
CA ALA A 670 0.46 22.33 7.90
C ALA A 670 0.65 21.54 6.58
N LEU A 671 1.88 21.46 6.07
CA LEU A 671 2.25 20.62 4.92
C LEU A 671 1.93 19.14 5.16
N ALA A 672 2.23 18.62 6.35
CA ALA A 672 1.93 17.23 6.70
C ALA A 672 0.43 16.95 6.74
N ARG A 673 -0.38 17.90 7.24
CA ARG A 673 -1.84 17.79 7.22
C ARG A 673 -2.39 17.83 5.80
N GLY A 674 -1.94 18.79 4.98
CA GLY A 674 -2.38 18.90 3.58
C GLY A 674 -2.05 17.65 2.77
N PHE A 675 -0.86 17.09 2.95
CA PHE A 675 -0.45 15.86 2.30
C PHE A 675 -1.25 14.64 2.78
N ALA A 676 -1.42 14.47 4.09
CA ALA A 676 -2.20 13.34 4.62
C ALA A 676 -3.69 13.41 4.26
N GLN A 677 -4.24 14.61 4.04
CA GLN A 677 -5.66 14.80 3.74
C GLN A 677 -6.01 14.56 2.26
N LEU A 678 -5.03 14.67 1.36
CA LEU A 678 -5.20 14.50 -0.09
C LEU A 678 -4.52 13.22 -0.62
N ASP A 679 -3.89 12.43 0.25
CA ASP A 679 -3.39 11.09 -0.08
C ASP A 679 -4.57 10.10 -0.05
N ASP A 680 -5.33 10.07 -1.14
CA ASP A 680 -6.56 9.27 -1.28
C ASP A 680 -6.32 7.76 -1.11
N ASP A 681 -5.09 7.27 -1.35
CA ASP A 681 -4.78 5.83 -1.33
C ASP A 681 -3.94 5.39 -0.13
N ALA A 682 -3.60 6.29 0.80
CA ALA A 682 -2.60 6.05 1.85
C ALA A 682 -1.27 5.47 1.30
N ALA A 683 -0.97 5.79 0.03
CA ALA A 683 0.17 5.29 -0.71
C ALA A 683 1.46 6.03 -0.33
N GLY A 684 1.37 7.08 0.49
CA GLY A 684 2.50 7.94 0.84
C GLY A 684 2.93 8.85 -0.32
N SER A 685 2.04 9.07 -1.28
CA SER A 685 2.31 9.86 -2.47
C SER A 685 1.03 10.53 -2.98
N LEU A 686 1.11 11.81 -3.33
CA LEU A 686 -0.02 12.59 -3.86
C LEU A 686 -0.03 12.52 -5.38
N PRO A 687 -1.19 12.40 -6.06
CA PRO A 687 -1.25 12.70 -7.49
C PRO A 687 -0.78 14.15 -7.71
N ALA A 688 -0.04 14.39 -8.78
CA ALA A 688 0.60 15.67 -9.02
C ALA A 688 -0.41 16.84 -9.18
N SER A 689 -1.67 16.55 -9.53
CA SER A 689 -2.79 17.50 -9.52
C SER A 689 -3.28 17.89 -8.12
N ALA A 690 -3.04 17.08 -7.09
CA ALA A 690 -3.39 17.39 -5.70
C ALA A 690 -2.29 18.21 -4.98
N VAL A 691 -1.09 18.31 -5.55
CA VAL A 691 0.04 19.06 -4.97
C VAL A 691 -0.26 20.55 -4.73
N PRO A 692 -0.89 21.31 -5.65
CA PRO A 692 -1.26 22.70 -5.38
C PRO A 692 -2.19 22.85 -4.17
N ALA A 693 -3.20 21.96 -4.06
CA ALA A 693 -4.13 21.97 -2.94
C ALA A 693 -3.44 21.61 -1.62
N ALA A 694 -2.52 20.64 -1.63
CA ALA A 694 -1.74 20.26 -0.45
C ALA A 694 -0.78 21.37 0.02
N LEU A 695 -0.19 22.14 -0.90
CA LEU A 695 0.65 23.31 -0.59
C LEU A 695 -0.18 24.49 -0.03
N ALA A 696 -1.41 24.66 -0.50
CA ALA A 696 -2.32 25.71 -0.02
C ALA A 696 -2.66 25.56 1.48
N PHE A 697 -2.68 24.33 2.03
CA PHE A 697 -2.85 24.10 3.48
C PHE A 697 -1.79 24.79 4.34
N ALA A 698 -0.60 25.02 3.80
CA ALA A 698 0.49 25.73 4.46
C ALA A 698 0.61 27.21 4.04
N GLY A 699 -0.37 27.74 3.29
CA GLY A 699 -0.33 29.10 2.76
C GLY A 699 0.68 29.29 1.63
N ILE A 700 1.17 28.21 1.01
CA ILE A 700 2.13 28.28 -0.10
C ILE A 700 1.33 28.28 -1.40
N ALA A 701 1.26 29.44 -2.06
CA ALA A 701 0.59 29.57 -3.35
C ALA A 701 1.51 29.05 -4.45
N ALA A 702 1.13 27.98 -5.15
CA ALA A 702 1.94 27.43 -6.24
C ALA A 702 1.18 27.58 -7.56
N SER A 703 1.69 28.40 -8.47
CA SER A 703 1.10 28.51 -9.81
C SER A 703 1.35 27.19 -10.58
N PRO A 704 0.39 26.73 -11.41
CA PRO A 704 0.60 25.53 -12.22
C PRO A 704 1.90 25.55 -13.04
N PRO A 705 2.32 26.67 -13.67
CA PRO A 705 3.60 26.76 -14.38
C PRO A 705 4.84 26.53 -13.48
N ALA A 706 4.83 27.04 -12.25
CA ALA A 706 5.93 26.84 -11.30
C ALA A 706 6.04 25.36 -10.89
N LEU A 707 4.91 24.69 -10.67
CA LEU A 707 4.89 23.26 -10.40
C LEU A 707 5.32 22.43 -11.60
N HIS A 708 4.93 22.80 -12.83
CA HIS A 708 5.41 22.14 -14.04
C HIS A 708 6.94 22.22 -14.19
N LEU A 709 7.53 23.39 -13.89
CA LEU A 709 8.99 23.57 -13.95
C LEU A 709 9.70 22.76 -12.85
N LEU A 710 9.21 22.81 -11.61
CA LEU A 710 9.84 22.14 -10.47
C LEU A 710 9.65 20.61 -10.51
N LEU A 711 8.54 20.12 -11.04
CA LEU A 711 8.33 18.71 -11.27
C LEU A 711 9.07 18.23 -12.54
N GLY A 712 9.37 19.10 -13.51
CA GLY A 712 10.13 18.74 -14.71
C GLY A 712 9.27 18.31 -15.91
N GLY A 713 8.11 18.95 -16.11
CA GLY A 713 7.27 18.79 -17.29
C GLY A 713 5.77 18.95 -17.04
N ALA A 714 4.96 18.64 -18.05
CA ALA A 714 3.51 18.55 -17.91
C ALA A 714 3.15 17.58 -16.76
N VAL A 715 2.35 18.08 -15.82
CA VAL A 715 1.80 17.35 -14.68
C VAL A 715 0.72 16.44 -15.25
N ASP A 716 1.12 15.20 -15.55
CA ASP A 716 0.19 14.11 -15.81
C ASP A 716 -0.36 13.64 -14.47
N ASP A 717 -1.69 13.47 -14.35
CA ASP A 717 -2.37 12.93 -13.16
C ASP A 717 -1.81 11.57 -12.73
N ARG A 718 -1.17 10.84 -13.66
CA ARG A 718 -0.50 9.57 -13.38
C ARG A 718 0.78 9.72 -12.55
N ARG A 719 1.39 10.92 -12.52
CA ARG A 719 2.57 11.15 -11.71
C ARG A 719 2.17 11.34 -10.26
N ARG A 720 2.80 10.54 -9.38
CA ARG A 720 2.68 10.72 -7.94
C ARG A 720 3.92 11.36 -7.35
N VAL A 721 3.72 12.26 -6.39
CA VAL A 721 4.74 13.02 -5.68
C VAL A 721 4.83 12.45 -4.27
N GLU A 722 5.94 11.79 -3.97
CA GLU A 722 6.19 11.24 -2.64
C GLU A 722 6.36 12.35 -1.59
N TRP A 723 6.14 12.04 -0.32
CA TRP A 723 6.28 13.01 0.79
C TRP A 723 7.61 13.77 0.76
N ARG A 724 8.71 13.09 0.42
CA ARG A 724 10.03 13.72 0.34
C ARG A 724 10.11 14.74 -0.80
N GLU A 725 9.59 14.40 -1.97
CA GLU A 725 9.55 15.31 -3.13
C GLU A 725 8.63 16.50 -2.85
N PHE A 726 7.47 16.26 -2.21
CA PHE A 726 6.54 17.30 -1.78
C PHE A 726 7.19 18.30 -0.81
N MET A 727 7.93 17.81 0.19
CA MET A 727 8.63 18.67 1.14
C MET A 727 9.77 19.47 0.48
N GLN A 728 10.43 18.90 -0.53
CA GLN A 728 11.41 19.63 -1.34
C GLN A 728 10.76 20.71 -2.17
N LEU A 729 9.64 20.43 -2.85
CA LEU A 729 8.86 21.40 -3.61
C LEU A 729 8.40 22.56 -2.72
N ALA A 730 7.87 22.26 -1.54
CA ALA A 730 7.43 23.28 -0.57
C ALA A 730 8.58 24.16 -0.11
N SER A 731 9.74 23.56 0.19
CA SER A 731 10.96 24.28 0.56
C SER A 731 11.43 25.22 -0.55
N THR A 732 11.50 24.71 -1.79
CA THR A 732 11.92 25.49 -2.95
C THR A 732 10.94 26.62 -3.27
N LEU A 733 9.63 26.38 -3.18
CA LEU A 733 8.62 27.42 -3.42
C LEU A 733 8.67 28.54 -2.37
N LEU A 734 8.96 28.21 -1.11
CA LEU A 734 9.13 29.21 -0.05
C LEU A 734 10.39 30.07 -0.26
N GLU A 735 11.46 29.51 -0.82
CA GLU A 735 12.64 30.30 -1.20
C GLU A 735 12.31 31.33 -2.29
N PHE A 736 11.38 31.03 -3.20
CA PHE A 736 10.91 31.95 -4.25
C PHE A 736 9.79 32.90 -3.78
N GLN A 737 9.23 32.68 -2.58
CA GLN A 737 8.16 33.51 -2.00
C GLN A 737 8.54 34.05 -0.61
N PRO A 738 9.63 34.83 -0.48
CA PRO A 738 10.06 35.39 0.81
C PRO A 738 9.01 36.34 1.43
N SER A 739 8.04 36.79 0.63
CA SER A 739 6.94 37.68 1.03
C SER A 739 5.76 36.96 1.70
N ALA A 740 5.72 35.62 1.70
CA ALA A 740 4.71 34.83 2.40
C ALA A 740 4.92 34.95 3.93
N ARG A 741 4.70 36.15 4.48
CA ARG A 741 4.65 36.37 5.91
C ARG A 741 3.39 35.68 6.43
N VAL A 742 3.58 34.66 7.27
CA VAL A 742 2.56 34.21 8.22
C VAL A 742 2.02 35.48 8.91
N PRO A 743 0.71 35.77 8.87
CA PRO A 743 0.18 36.98 9.46
C PRO A 743 0.51 37.01 10.95
N ALA A 744 1.12 38.11 11.41
CA ALA A 744 1.53 38.33 12.81
C ALA A 744 0.35 38.36 13.81
N SER A 745 -0.89 38.15 13.36
CA SER A 745 -2.07 38.00 14.21
C SER A 745 -2.26 36.59 14.79
N ALA A 746 -1.38 35.62 14.51
CA ALA A 746 -1.43 34.28 15.10
C ALA A 746 -0.86 34.20 16.53
N GLU A 747 0.00 35.15 16.95
CA GLU A 747 0.57 35.13 18.31
C GLU A 747 -0.38 35.65 19.40
N ALA A 748 -1.42 36.40 19.05
CA ALA A 748 -2.42 36.88 20.02
C ALA A 748 -3.54 35.85 20.33
N VAL A 749 -3.55 34.69 19.66
CA VAL A 749 -4.60 33.65 19.83
C VAL A 749 -4.05 32.37 20.48
N ALA A 750 -2.73 32.23 20.65
CA ALA A 750 -2.13 31.03 21.21
C ALA A 750 -2.23 30.91 22.75
N ASP A 751 -2.50 32.01 23.46
CA ASP A 751 -2.61 32.03 24.94
C ASP A 751 -4.05 32.25 25.47
N ALA A 752 -5.05 32.32 24.58
CA ALA A 752 -6.44 32.26 24.98
C ALA A 752 -7.02 30.89 24.60
N THR A 753 -7.26 30.04 25.60
CA THR A 753 -8.16 28.89 25.50
C THR A 753 -9.57 29.35 25.17
N VAL A 754 -9.82 29.63 23.88
CA VAL A 754 -11.19 29.82 23.38
C VAL A 754 -11.82 28.44 23.24
N PRO A 755 -12.91 28.14 23.97
CA PRO A 755 -13.58 26.85 23.87
C PRO A 755 -14.08 26.62 22.43
N ALA A 756 -14.04 25.37 21.98
CA ALA A 756 -14.47 24.91 20.66
C ALA A 756 -15.97 25.16 20.31
N SER A 757 -16.67 26.01 21.08
CA SER A 757 -18.07 26.38 20.92
C SER A 757 -18.30 27.79 20.33
N ALA A 758 -17.26 28.56 20.00
CA ALA A 758 -17.45 29.88 19.39
C ALA A 758 -18.24 29.80 18.08
N ALA A 759 -19.38 30.49 18.06
CA ALA A 759 -20.46 30.33 17.08
C ALA A 759 -20.03 30.77 15.68
N LEU A 760 -19.91 29.82 14.74
CA LEU A 760 -20.18 30.13 13.34
C LEU A 760 -21.63 30.63 13.29
N GLY A 761 -21.82 31.93 13.06
CA GLY A 761 -23.13 32.54 12.85
C GLY A 761 -23.85 31.88 11.65
N SER A 762 -25.05 32.37 11.32
CA SER A 762 -25.79 31.91 10.15
C SER A 762 -24.90 31.93 8.89
N VAL A 763 -24.87 30.84 8.12
CA VAL A 763 -24.15 30.76 6.84
C VAL A 763 -25.17 30.95 5.73
N VAL A 764 -24.78 31.68 4.68
CA VAL A 764 -25.60 31.83 3.49
C VAL A 764 -25.27 30.66 2.55
N VAL A 765 -26.28 29.87 2.23
CA VAL A 765 -26.20 28.74 1.28
C VAL A 765 -27.00 29.15 0.05
N SER A 766 -26.31 29.32 -1.08
CA SER A 766 -26.94 29.50 -2.40
C SER A 766 -27.00 28.16 -3.12
N VAL A 767 -28.15 27.83 -3.70
CA VAL A 767 -28.26 26.74 -4.68
C VAL A 767 -27.96 27.35 -6.04
N ASP A 768 -26.79 27.07 -6.59
CA ASP A 768 -26.33 27.75 -7.79
C ASP A 768 -26.84 27.03 -9.05
N LYS A 769 -26.63 25.72 -9.10
CA LYS A 769 -26.82 24.93 -10.32
C LYS A 769 -27.30 23.51 -10.01
N VAL A 770 -28.27 23.04 -10.78
CA VAL A 770 -28.62 21.61 -10.89
C VAL A 770 -27.98 21.05 -12.15
N HIS A 771 -27.32 19.90 -12.02
CA HIS A 771 -26.79 19.11 -13.13
C HIS A 771 -27.47 17.74 -13.15
N LEU A 772 -28.25 17.41 -14.18
CA LEU A 772 -28.76 16.06 -14.39
C LEU A 772 -27.77 15.22 -15.21
N LEU A 773 -27.63 13.95 -14.84
CA LEU A 773 -26.75 12.98 -15.52
C LEU A 773 -27.23 12.67 -16.94
N GLN A 774 -28.53 12.84 -17.20
CA GLN A 774 -29.12 12.68 -18.52
C GLN A 774 -30.05 13.88 -18.80
N PRO A 775 -30.04 14.43 -20.02
CA PRO A 775 -31.00 15.46 -20.41
C PRO A 775 -32.41 14.84 -20.38
N PRO A 776 -33.41 15.55 -19.82
CA PRO A 776 -34.76 15.02 -19.79
C PRO A 776 -35.32 14.95 -21.22
N LEU A 777 -36.11 13.91 -21.50
CA LEU A 777 -36.75 13.74 -22.82
C LEU A 777 -37.79 14.84 -23.12
N HIS A 778 -38.30 15.47 -22.08
CA HIS A 778 -39.25 16.58 -22.14
C HIS A 778 -38.78 17.73 -21.24
N PRO A 779 -39.08 18.99 -21.58
CA PRO A 779 -38.76 20.12 -20.72
C PRO A 779 -39.41 19.93 -19.35
N LEU A 780 -38.58 19.96 -18.31
CA LEU A 780 -39.00 19.80 -16.92
C LEU A 780 -39.07 21.17 -16.25
N LEU A 781 -40.17 21.42 -15.55
CA LEU A 781 -40.28 22.52 -14.62
C LEU A 781 -39.83 22.02 -13.24
N LEU A 782 -38.62 22.43 -12.84
CA LEU A 782 -38.01 22.01 -11.59
C LEU A 782 -38.33 22.99 -10.47
N THR A 783 -38.60 22.47 -9.29
CA THR A 783 -38.72 23.27 -8.07
C THR A 783 -37.87 22.67 -6.96
N VAL A 784 -36.96 23.46 -6.38
CA VAL A 784 -36.10 23.02 -5.27
C VAL A 784 -36.76 23.39 -3.94
N LEU A 785 -37.06 22.39 -3.13
CA LEU A 785 -37.52 22.51 -1.75
C LEU A 785 -36.35 22.23 -0.81
N ALA A 786 -35.98 23.21 0.00
CA ALA A 786 -34.94 23.07 1.02
C ALA A 786 -35.55 23.09 2.42
N THR A 787 -35.36 21.99 3.15
CA THR A 787 -35.89 21.79 4.50
C THR A 787 -34.73 21.66 5.50
N PRO A 788 -34.53 22.64 6.41
CA PRO A 788 -33.53 22.51 7.45
C PRO A 788 -34.00 21.49 8.49
N ALA A 789 -33.20 20.45 8.75
CA ALA A 789 -33.48 19.50 9.80
C ALA A 789 -33.52 20.20 11.17
N ALA A 790 -34.52 19.88 11.99
CA ALA A 790 -34.58 20.36 13.37
C ALA A 790 -33.48 19.68 14.19
N ALA A 791 -32.67 20.47 14.90
CA ALA A 791 -31.86 19.94 15.97
C ALA A 791 -32.78 19.51 17.13
N SER A 792 -32.40 18.48 17.88
CA SER A 792 -33.17 18.02 19.05
C SER A 792 -33.42 19.18 20.02
N GLY A 793 -34.69 19.56 20.21
CA GLY A 793 -35.11 20.66 21.09
C GLY A 793 -35.22 22.05 20.44
N GLU A 794 -34.93 22.22 19.14
CA GLU A 794 -35.14 23.49 18.42
C GLU A 794 -36.44 23.45 17.59
N ALA A 795 -37.11 24.60 17.45
CA ALA A 795 -38.28 24.74 16.58
C ALA A 795 -37.92 24.42 15.11
N ARG A 796 -38.79 23.64 14.44
CA ARG A 796 -38.70 23.36 13.00
C ARG A 796 -38.75 24.67 12.24
N LEU A 797 -37.75 24.91 11.39
CA LEU A 797 -37.79 26.04 10.46
C LEU A 797 -38.68 25.67 9.27
N PRO A 798 -39.43 26.64 8.70
CA PRO A 798 -40.25 26.37 7.52
C PRO A 798 -39.37 25.99 6.33
N ALA A 799 -39.84 25.06 5.50
CA ALA A 799 -39.21 24.74 4.24
C ALA A 799 -39.25 25.97 3.31
N ARG A 800 -38.19 26.14 2.52
CA ARG A 800 -38.09 27.21 1.51
C ARG A 800 -38.16 26.58 0.13
N ARG A 801 -38.90 27.19 -0.78
CA ARG A 801 -39.13 26.70 -2.14
C ARG A 801 -38.58 27.71 -3.14
N SER A 802 -37.84 27.25 -4.16
CA SER A 802 -37.44 28.10 -5.28
C SER A 802 -38.65 28.48 -6.13
N ALA A 803 -38.51 29.53 -6.95
CA ALA A 803 -39.40 29.68 -8.09
C ALA A 803 -39.21 28.46 -9.02
N PRO A 804 -40.27 27.98 -9.70
CA PRO A 804 -40.12 26.98 -10.72
C PRO A 804 -39.25 27.50 -11.87
N PHE A 805 -38.33 26.68 -12.36
CA PHE A 805 -37.46 27.03 -13.50
C PHE A 805 -37.47 25.90 -14.54
N SER A 806 -37.45 26.27 -15.83
CA SER A 806 -37.39 25.29 -16.93
C SER A 806 -35.99 24.73 -17.05
N MET A 807 -35.90 23.44 -17.33
CA MET A 807 -34.65 22.76 -17.62
C MET A 807 -34.74 22.08 -18.98
N ASP A 808 -34.12 22.70 -19.97
CA ASP A 808 -34.15 22.26 -21.38
C ASP A 808 -32.87 21.47 -21.76
N GLY A 809 -31.99 21.21 -20.78
CA GLY A 809 -30.72 20.50 -20.95
C GLY A 809 -30.27 19.81 -19.67
N THR A 810 -28.99 19.48 -19.56
CA THR A 810 -28.43 18.87 -18.35
C THR A 810 -28.18 19.87 -17.22
N ASP A 811 -28.21 21.16 -17.51
CA ASP A 811 -27.77 22.23 -16.59
C ASP A 811 -28.81 23.34 -16.50
N ALA A 812 -29.18 23.73 -15.27
CA ALA A 812 -29.98 24.93 -15.04
C ALA A 812 -29.59 25.68 -13.75
N PRO A 813 -29.58 27.02 -13.76
CA PRO A 813 -29.39 27.84 -12.58
C PRO A 813 -30.65 27.88 -11.70
N VAL A 814 -30.50 27.77 -10.37
CA VAL A 814 -31.65 27.73 -9.42
C VAL A 814 -31.89 29.07 -8.76
N GLY A 815 -30.83 29.80 -8.39
CA GLY A 815 -30.93 31.11 -7.75
C GLY A 815 -31.64 31.10 -6.38
N LEU A 816 -31.57 30.00 -5.62
CA LEU A 816 -32.21 29.90 -4.30
C LEU A 816 -31.20 30.20 -3.18
N THR A 817 -31.44 31.24 -2.38
CA THR A 817 -30.57 31.59 -1.25
C THR A 817 -31.24 31.29 0.10
N LEU A 818 -30.52 30.63 1.00
CA LEU A 818 -30.98 30.18 2.31
C LEU A 818 -30.03 30.64 3.40
N HIS A 819 -30.57 31.12 4.52
CA HIS A 819 -29.80 31.33 5.74
C HIS A 819 -29.92 30.09 6.62
N VAL A 820 -28.86 29.30 6.70
CA VAL A 820 -28.86 28.03 7.44
C VAL A 820 -27.84 28.13 8.57
N SER A 821 -28.25 27.74 9.77
CA SER A 821 -27.28 27.49 10.84
C SER A 821 -26.46 26.26 10.48
N PRO A 822 -25.11 26.32 10.45
CA PRO A 822 -24.28 25.19 10.02
C PRO A 822 -24.35 23.99 10.97
N ARG A 823 -25.13 24.07 12.06
CA ARG A 823 -25.45 22.96 12.96
C ARG A 823 -26.62 22.10 12.49
N ARG A 824 -27.38 22.54 11.49
CA ARG A 824 -28.55 21.83 10.97
C ARG A 824 -28.18 21.08 9.69
N ALA A 825 -28.70 19.86 9.54
CA ALA A 825 -28.65 19.18 8.25
C ALA A 825 -29.63 19.88 7.29
N LEU A 826 -29.36 19.80 6.00
CA LEU A 826 -30.23 20.38 4.98
C LEU A 826 -30.69 19.24 4.06
N THR A 827 -31.99 18.98 4.05
CA THR A 827 -32.61 18.08 3.09
C THR A 827 -33.07 18.92 1.90
N LEU A 828 -32.66 18.52 0.70
CA LEU A 828 -33.06 19.13 -0.56
C LEU A 828 -33.94 18.13 -1.31
N ALA A 829 -35.14 18.52 -1.67
CA ALA A 829 -35.97 17.79 -2.61
C ALA A 829 -36.10 18.61 -3.87
N VAL A 830 -35.91 18.00 -5.03
CA VAL A 830 -36.20 18.58 -6.33
C VAL A 830 -37.44 17.89 -6.86
N GLU A 831 -38.52 18.66 -6.90
CA GLU A 831 -39.74 18.23 -7.56
C GLU A 831 -39.62 18.55 -9.05
N ALA A 832 -39.60 17.51 -9.88
CA ALA A 832 -39.68 17.65 -11.33
C ALA A 832 -41.15 17.49 -11.77
N ARG A 833 -41.67 18.51 -12.43
CA ARG A 833 -43.00 18.47 -13.07
C ARG A 833 -42.84 18.56 -14.58
N LEU A 834 -43.60 17.77 -15.31
CA LEU A 834 -43.72 17.96 -16.75
C LEU A 834 -44.46 19.28 -17.00
N ALA A 835 -44.16 19.95 -18.11
CA ALA A 835 -44.92 21.13 -18.53
C ALA A 835 -46.43 20.87 -18.70
N SER A 836 -46.83 19.61 -18.89
CA SER A 836 -48.23 19.15 -18.92
C SER A 836 -48.94 19.20 -17.57
N GLY A 837 -48.23 19.46 -16.47
CA GLY A 837 -48.79 19.46 -15.10
C GLY A 837 -48.80 18.10 -14.41
N GLU A 838 -48.40 17.02 -15.11
CA GLU A 838 -48.23 15.70 -14.50
C GLU A 838 -46.96 15.65 -13.62
N ALA A 839 -47.09 15.03 -12.45
CA ALA A 839 -45.98 14.85 -11.52
C ALA A 839 -45.01 13.81 -12.08
N ALA A 840 -43.82 14.26 -12.49
CA ALA A 840 -42.92 13.45 -13.31
C ALA A 840 -41.96 12.60 -12.47
N GLN A 841 -41.43 13.17 -11.38
CA GLN A 841 -40.46 12.49 -10.52
C GLN A 841 -40.13 13.38 -9.30
N SER A 842 -39.89 12.78 -8.14
CA SER A 842 -39.26 13.45 -7.00
C SER A 842 -37.83 12.95 -6.85
N LEU A 843 -36.86 13.87 -6.93
CA LEU A 843 -35.45 13.58 -6.69
C LEU A 843 -35.04 14.16 -5.34
N ASP A 844 -34.56 13.33 -4.44
CA ASP A 844 -34.16 13.74 -3.10
C ASP A 844 -32.63 13.72 -2.97
N GLY A 845 -32.09 14.70 -2.24
CA GLY A 845 -30.68 14.80 -1.91
C GLY A 845 -30.49 15.35 -0.49
N GLU A 846 -29.54 14.80 0.27
CA GLU A 846 -29.29 15.24 1.64
C GLU A 846 -27.86 15.78 1.81
N ALA A 847 -27.75 17.00 2.34
CA ALA A 847 -26.49 17.56 2.79
C ALA A 847 -26.39 17.48 4.31
N SER A 848 -25.54 16.57 4.80
CA SER A 848 -25.36 16.40 6.24
C SER A 848 -24.87 17.68 6.92
N ALA A 849 -25.26 17.90 8.18
CA ALA A 849 -24.79 19.03 9.00
C ALA A 849 -23.26 19.09 9.06
N HIS A 850 -22.60 17.92 9.12
CA HIS A 850 -21.15 17.83 9.14
C HIS A 850 -20.51 18.33 7.83
N THR A 851 -21.08 17.98 6.68
CA THR A 851 -20.62 18.45 5.37
C THR A 851 -20.76 19.96 5.25
N LEU A 852 -21.92 20.52 5.63
CA LEU A 852 -22.17 21.95 5.60
C LEU A 852 -21.26 22.71 6.58
N LEU A 853 -21.06 22.18 7.79
CA LEU A 853 -20.15 22.78 8.77
C LEU A 853 -18.70 22.77 8.29
N ARG A 854 -18.25 21.69 7.64
CA ARG A 854 -16.90 21.59 7.06
C ARG A 854 -16.71 22.61 5.93
N ALA A 855 -17.68 22.71 5.03
CA ALA A 855 -17.64 23.66 3.93
C ALA A 855 -17.72 25.11 4.41
N ALA A 856 -18.56 25.41 5.40
CA ALA A 856 -18.64 26.73 6.03
C ALA A 856 -17.32 27.14 6.69
N ARG A 857 -16.66 26.20 7.40
CA ARG A 857 -15.33 26.44 7.99
C ARG A 857 -14.28 26.70 6.92
N ALA A 858 -14.28 25.91 5.85
CA ALA A 858 -13.37 26.09 4.72
C ALA A 858 -13.58 27.46 4.04
N SER A 859 -14.83 27.85 3.81
CA SER A 859 -15.15 29.15 3.23
C SER A 859 -14.72 30.31 4.13
N ALA A 860 -14.96 30.20 5.45
CA ALA A 860 -14.53 31.18 6.42
C ALA A 860 -13.00 31.28 6.53
N SER A 861 -12.27 30.17 6.43
CA SER A 861 -10.80 30.18 6.48
C SER A 861 -10.16 30.71 5.21
N CYS A 862 -10.77 30.44 4.04
CA CYS A 862 -10.21 30.83 2.74
C CYS A 862 -10.67 32.22 2.29
N GLY A 863 -11.75 32.77 2.86
CA GLY A 863 -12.34 34.02 2.39
C GLY A 863 -12.97 33.91 1.00
N THR A 864 -13.28 32.69 0.55
CA THR A 864 -13.86 32.41 -0.77
C THR A 864 -15.08 31.50 -0.63
N PRO A 865 -16.09 31.60 -1.52
CA PRO A 865 -17.20 30.66 -1.55
C PRO A 865 -16.71 29.22 -1.74
N VAL A 866 -17.38 28.24 -1.11
CA VAL A 866 -17.07 26.81 -1.26
C VAL A 866 -18.28 26.10 -1.86
N HIS A 867 -18.04 25.33 -2.92
CA HIS A 867 -19.06 24.51 -3.56
C HIS A 867 -19.15 23.12 -2.91
N VAL A 868 -20.36 22.67 -2.60
CA VAL A 868 -20.67 21.35 -2.05
C VAL A 868 -21.62 20.64 -3.02
N PRO A 869 -21.18 19.56 -3.68
CA PRO A 869 -22.05 18.74 -4.49
C PRO A 869 -22.96 17.90 -3.59
N VAL A 870 -24.25 17.83 -3.93
CA VAL A 870 -25.25 16.97 -3.30
C VAL A 870 -25.86 16.10 -4.38
N SER A 871 -25.68 14.77 -4.27
CA SER A 871 -26.28 13.83 -5.20
C SER A 871 -27.80 13.85 -5.08
N LEU A 872 -28.48 13.88 -6.23
CA LEU A 872 -29.92 13.73 -6.35
C LEU A 872 -30.24 12.30 -6.74
N CYS A 873 -30.99 11.62 -5.89
CA CYS A 873 -31.45 10.26 -6.13
C CYS A 873 -32.97 10.23 -6.26
N ASP A 874 -33.49 9.36 -7.10
CA ASP A 874 -34.93 9.11 -7.17
C ASP A 874 -35.43 8.54 -5.84
N ALA A 875 -36.49 9.13 -5.29
CA ALA A 875 -37.01 8.76 -3.97
C ALA A 875 -37.53 7.31 -3.88
N THR A 876 -37.95 6.74 -5.01
CA THR A 876 -38.50 5.38 -5.13
C THR A 876 -37.44 4.33 -5.47
N SER A 877 -36.55 4.62 -6.41
CA SER A 877 -35.56 3.65 -6.90
C SER A 877 -34.20 3.76 -6.22
N GLY A 878 -33.87 4.92 -5.64
CA GLY A 878 -32.56 5.24 -5.10
C GLY A 878 -31.48 5.46 -6.17
N GLU A 879 -31.80 5.38 -7.46
CA GLU A 879 -30.83 5.66 -8.53
C GLU A 879 -30.46 7.14 -8.55
N GLN A 880 -29.18 7.43 -8.77
CA GLN A 880 -28.69 8.80 -8.90
C GLN A 880 -29.06 9.34 -10.28
N HIS A 881 -29.78 10.45 -10.32
CA HIS A 881 -30.17 11.13 -11.57
C HIS A 881 -29.47 12.47 -11.78
N GLY A 882 -28.84 13.04 -10.74
CA GLY A 882 -28.17 14.34 -10.86
C GLY A 882 -27.33 14.71 -9.66
N VAL A 883 -26.82 15.94 -9.69
CA VAL A 883 -26.05 16.60 -8.63
C VAL A 883 -26.48 18.06 -8.55
N ILE A 884 -26.76 18.54 -7.34
CA ILE A 884 -26.91 19.98 -7.04
C ILE A 884 -25.60 20.51 -6.50
N PHE A 885 -25.18 21.69 -6.96
CA PHE A 885 -24.07 22.42 -6.37
C PHE A 885 -24.58 23.50 -5.43
N LEU A 886 -24.25 23.34 -4.14
CA LEU A 886 -24.50 24.35 -3.10
C LEU A 886 -23.26 25.23 -2.94
N THR A 887 -23.44 26.53 -2.90
CA THR A 887 -22.38 27.51 -2.67
C THR A 887 -22.55 28.12 -1.30
N LEU A 888 -21.60 27.83 -0.41
CA LEU A 888 -21.59 28.35 0.95
C LEU A 888 -20.63 29.54 1.03
N ALA A 889 -21.11 30.64 1.58
CA ALA A 889 -20.27 31.79 1.91
C ALA A 889 -20.67 32.43 3.25
N PRO A 890 -19.70 33.01 3.98
CA PRO A 890 -19.97 33.91 5.09
C PRO A 890 -20.90 35.06 4.67
N PRO A 891 -21.79 35.53 5.56
CA PRO A 891 -22.76 36.59 5.24
C PRO A 891 -22.14 37.86 4.66
N HIS A 892 -20.93 38.22 5.11
CA HIS A 892 -20.23 39.42 4.64
C HIS A 892 -19.65 39.29 3.23
N ILE A 893 -19.46 38.07 2.72
CA ILE A 893 -18.93 37.82 1.36
C ILE A 893 -20.05 37.89 0.33
N MET A 894 -21.22 37.30 0.62
CA MET A 894 -22.36 37.28 -0.30
C MET A 894 -23.04 38.65 -0.47
N ALA A 895 -22.88 39.58 0.48
CA ALA A 895 -23.39 40.96 0.34
C ALA A 895 -22.77 41.73 -0.86
N SER A 896 -21.59 41.29 -1.33
CA SER A 896 -20.91 41.86 -2.51
C SER A 896 -21.27 41.15 -3.83
N VAL A 897 -21.98 40.02 -3.79
CA VAL A 897 -22.34 39.18 -4.94
C VAL A 897 -23.87 39.25 -5.12
N ARG A 898 -24.39 40.42 -5.50
CA ARG A 898 -25.77 40.52 -6.01
C ARG A 898 -25.74 40.32 -7.52
N SER A 899 -26.45 39.30 -8.01
CA SER A 899 -26.75 39.11 -9.44
C SER A 899 -27.63 40.26 -9.97
N PRO A 900 -27.51 40.62 -11.27
CA PRO A 900 -28.22 41.76 -11.85
C PRO A 900 -29.73 41.54 -11.86
N SER A 901 -30.46 42.51 -11.34
CA SER A 901 -31.92 42.56 -11.34
C SER A 901 -32.44 42.79 -12.76
N LEU A 902 -33.26 41.86 -13.24
CA LEU A 902 -34.28 42.10 -14.26
C LEU A 902 -35.36 42.99 -13.63
N GLU A 903 -35.27 44.30 -13.82
CA GLU A 903 -36.41 45.22 -13.67
C GLU A 903 -36.96 45.53 -15.07
N GLY A 904 -38.27 45.31 -15.22
CA GLY A 904 -39.01 45.59 -16.43
C GLY A 904 -39.43 47.06 -16.55
N GLY A 905 -39.72 47.45 -17.79
CA GLY A 905 -40.55 48.60 -18.13
C GLY A 905 -41.29 48.26 -19.41
N GLY A 906 -42.60 48.04 -19.32
CA GLY A 906 -43.49 47.92 -20.46
C GLY A 906 -44.19 49.24 -20.77
N ALA A 907 -44.47 49.50 -22.05
CA ALA A 907 -45.69 50.15 -22.54
C ALA A 907 -45.70 50.21 -24.09
N GLU A 908 -46.68 49.53 -24.68
CA GLU A 908 -47.56 49.97 -25.79
C GLU A 908 -47.03 50.93 -26.89
N ALA A 909 -47.01 50.46 -28.15
CA ALA A 909 -47.72 51.08 -29.29
C ALA A 909 -47.44 50.36 -30.64
N ALA A 910 -48.48 49.72 -31.18
CA ALA A 910 -49.00 49.79 -32.56
C ALA A 910 -48.10 49.63 -33.82
N LEU A 911 -48.53 48.67 -34.66
CA LEU A 911 -48.66 48.67 -36.14
C LEU A 911 -47.49 48.26 -37.08
N SER A 912 -47.67 47.05 -37.63
CA SER A 912 -47.65 46.69 -39.07
C SER A 912 -46.34 46.50 -39.87
N PRO A 913 -46.35 45.70 -40.97
CA PRO A 913 -45.28 44.75 -41.29
C PRO A 913 -44.58 44.91 -42.66
N SER A 914 -43.45 44.18 -42.82
CA SER A 914 -42.82 43.71 -44.09
C SER A 914 -42.03 44.74 -44.94
N PRO A 915 -41.15 44.33 -45.90
CA PRO A 915 -40.68 42.99 -46.28
C PRO A 915 -39.13 42.86 -46.45
N ALA A 916 -38.67 41.61 -46.64
CA ALA A 916 -37.39 41.25 -47.29
C ALA A 916 -37.29 41.88 -48.72
N PRO A 917 -36.15 41.97 -49.44
CA PRO A 917 -35.24 40.85 -49.73
C PRO A 917 -33.75 41.19 -50.07
N ARG A 918 -32.97 40.13 -50.36
CA ARG A 918 -31.99 39.97 -51.46
C ARG A 918 -30.57 39.51 -51.09
N GLU A 919 -30.27 38.36 -51.68
CA GLU A 919 -28.97 37.82 -52.06
C GLU A 919 -28.21 38.78 -52.98
N GLU A 920 -26.88 38.84 -52.81
CA GLU A 920 -25.85 39.11 -53.85
C GLU A 920 -24.49 38.74 -53.20
N SER A 921 -23.92 37.58 -53.52
CA SER A 921 -22.90 37.33 -54.54
C SER A 921 -21.55 38.03 -54.33
N GLY A 922 -20.52 37.23 -54.04
CA GLY A 922 -19.15 37.39 -54.54
C GLY A 922 -18.28 38.52 -53.96
N SER A 923 -17.33 38.17 -53.07
CA SER A 923 -16.11 38.95 -52.89
C SER A 923 -14.90 38.07 -52.47
N PRO A 924 -13.68 38.46 -52.86
CA PRO A 924 -12.48 37.61 -52.97
C PRO A 924 -11.85 37.28 -51.61
N PRO A 925 -10.91 36.32 -51.52
CA PRO A 925 -10.32 35.94 -50.24
C PRO A 925 -9.57 37.12 -49.61
N PRO A 926 -9.72 37.39 -48.31
CA PRO A 926 -8.98 38.46 -47.66
C PRO A 926 -7.51 38.04 -47.54
N ARG A 927 -6.67 38.67 -48.36
CA ARG A 927 -5.25 38.84 -48.05
C ARG A 927 -5.11 39.82 -46.87
N ASP A 928 -4.22 39.46 -45.97
CA ASP A 928 -3.59 40.28 -44.93
C ASP A 928 -4.47 40.80 -43.77
N LEU A 929 -4.89 39.87 -42.90
CA LEU A 929 -5.13 40.15 -41.48
C LEU A 929 -3.85 39.93 -40.67
N ALA A 930 -2.84 40.77 -40.91
CA ALA A 930 -1.66 40.84 -40.06
C ALA A 930 -2.01 41.65 -38.80
N GLY A 931 -2.54 41.01 -37.76
CA GLY A 931 -2.67 41.65 -36.44
C GLY A 931 -3.70 41.07 -35.47
N GLY A 932 -4.62 40.20 -35.91
CA GLY A 932 -5.61 39.58 -35.01
C GLY A 932 -5.02 38.37 -34.28
N THR A 933 -5.07 38.37 -32.94
CA THR A 933 -4.81 37.15 -32.15
C THR A 933 -5.93 36.14 -32.42
N LEU A 934 -5.61 35.04 -33.10
CA LEU A 934 -6.56 33.95 -33.34
C LEU A 934 -7.01 33.36 -31.99
N THR A 935 -8.32 33.17 -31.84
CA THR A 935 -8.87 32.43 -30.70
C THR A 935 -8.46 30.97 -30.76
N ARG A 936 -8.42 30.29 -29.61
CA ARG A 936 -8.08 28.85 -29.54
C ARG A 936 -8.94 28.00 -30.48
N ARG A 937 -10.23 28.32 -30.59
CA ARG A 937 -11.19 27.63 -31.48
C ARG A 937 -10.84 27.82 -32.95
N GLU A 938 -10.42 29.02 -33.35
CA GLU A 938 -9.99 29.29 -34.74
C GLU A 938 -8.67 28.58 -35.09
N VAL A 939 -7.76 28.46 -34.12
CA VAL A 939 -6.51 27.69 -34.30
C VAL A 939 -6.84 26.20 -34.47
N GLU A 940 -7.73 25.66 -33.65
CA GLU A 940 -8.18 24.27 -33.76
C GLU A 940 -8.89 23.98 -35.09
N GLU A 941 -9.79 24.88 -35.53
CA GLU A 941 -10.48 24.74 -36.81
C GLU A 941 -9.48 24.78 -37.98
N ARG A 942 -8.53 25.71 -37.98
CA ARG A 942 -7.49 25.78 -39.03
C ARG A 942 -6.61 24.54 -39.06
N LEU A 943 -6.23 24.01 -37.89
CA LEU A 943 -5.47 22.76 -37.80
C LEU A 943 -6.29 21.59 -38.32
N TRP A 944 -7.59 21.52 -38.00
CA TRP A 944 -8.46 20.44 -38.47
C TRP A 944 -8.62 20.46 -39.99
N GLN A 945 -8.90 21.64 -40.56
CA GLN A 945 -8.98 21.81 -42.01
C GLN A 945 -7.67 21.44 -42.71
N ALA A 946 -6.53 21.82 -42.14
CA ALA A 946 -5.23 21.47 -42.70
C ALA A 946 -4.88 19.98 -42.56
N PHE A 947 -5.30 19.33 -41.48
CA PHE A 947 -5.15 17.89 -41.29
C PHE A 947 -5.97 17.12 -42.36
N LEU A 948 -7.23 17.51 -42.57
CA LEU A 948 -8.09 16.91 -43.58
C LEU A 948 -7.57 17.16 -45.00
N ALA A 949 -7.08 18.37 -45.30
CA ALA A 949 -6.57 18.72 -46.63
C ALA A 949 -5.33 17.92 -47.04
N VAL A 950 -4.52 17.46 -46.08
CA VAL A 950 -3.31 16.68 -46.38
C VAL A 950 -3.56 15.18 -46.33
N ASN A 951 -4.54 14.75 -45.54
CA ASN A 951 -4.88 13.34 -45.37
C ASN A 951 -5.84 12.84 -46.45
N GLU A 952 -5.43 12.95 -47.71
CA GLU A 952 -6.20 12.50 -48.88
C GLU A 952 -6.52 10.98 -48.81
N ASP A 953 -5.67 10.20 -48.14
CA ASP A 953 -5.81 8.75 -48.00
C ASP A 953 -6.78 8.32 -46.87
N GLY A 954 -7.32 9.26 -46.07
CA GLY A 954 -8.21 8.95 -44.95
C GLY A 954 -7.57 8.15 -43.81
N LYS A 955 -6.23 8.19 -43.68
CA LYS A 955 -5.49 7.47 -42.63
C LYS A 955 -5.66 8.19 -41.28
N PRO A 956 -5.69 7.50 -40.14
CA PRO A 956 -5.81 8.17 -38.84
C PRO A 956 -4.53 8.92 -38.39
N TYR A 957 -3.51 9.01 -39.26
CA TYR A 957 -2.21 9.61 -38.97
C TYR A 957 -1.62 10.32 -40.18
N LEU A 958 -0.79 11.33 -39.93
CA LEU A 958 0.06 11.99 -40.92
C LEU A 958 1.47 11.41 -40.87
N SER A 959 2.03 11.13 -42.04
CA SER A 959 3.47 10.93 -42.22
C SER A 959 4.24 12.23 -41.92
N ARG A 960 5.55 12.13 -41.72
CA ARG A 960 6.40 13.30 -41.47
C ARG A 960 6.33 14.38 -42.58
N ARG A 961 6.13 13.98 -43.84
CA ARG A 961 6.02 14.93 -44.96
C ARG A 961 4.66 15.62 -44.95
N GLU A 962 3.60 14.86 -44.69
CA GLU A 962 2.22 15.34 -44.55
C GLU A 962 2.08 16.28 -43.35
N LEU A 963 2.73 15.97 -42.23
CA LEU A 963 2.77 16.84 -41.05
C LEU A 963 3.27 18.25 -41.40
N TYR A 964 4.39 18.37 -42.11
CA TYR A 964 4.93 19.68 -42.46
C TYR A 964 4.00 20.43 -43.42
N ARG A 965 3.39 19.73 -44.38
CA ARG A 965 2.41 20.31 -45.30
C ARG A 965 1.15 20.79 -44.55
N ALA A 966 0.69 20.05 -43.54
CA ALA A 966 -0.48 20.41 -42.75
C ALA A 966 -0.20 21.62 -41.85
N LEU A 967 1.00 21.75 -41.27
CA LEU A 967 1.37 22.95 -40.51
C LEU A 967 1.49 24.18 -41.40
N GLU A 968 2.04 24.02 -42.60
CA GLU A 968 2.13 25.09 -43.59
C GLU A 968 0.73 25.57 -44.03
N LEU A 969 -0.20 24.64 -44.31
CA LEU A 969 -1.59 24.96 -44.65
C LEU A 969 -2.36 25.62 -43.48
N ALA A 970 -2.02 25.29 -42.23
CA ALA A 970 -2.58 25.95 -41.05
C ALA A 970 -2.03 27.38 -40.83
N GLY A 971 -1.09 27.85 -41.67
CA GLY A 971 -0.44 29.15 -41.54
C GLY A 971 0.62 29.21 -40.45
N ILE A 972 1.14 28.05 -40.01
CA ILE A 972 2.13 27.93 -38.95
C ILE A 972 3.52 27.87 -39.59
N THR A 973 4.16 29.03 -39.75
CA THR A 973 5.52 29.15 -40.29
C THR A 973 6.56 29.15 -39.15
N HIS A 974 7.38 28.10 -39.06
CA HIS A 974 8.51 28.05 -38.13
C HIS A 974 9.79 27.55 -38.81
N SER A 975 10.93 27.82 -38.19
CA SER A 975 12.20 27.28 -38.65
C SER A 975 12.18 25.74 -38.62
N GLN A 976 12.87 25.12 -39.59
CA GLN A 976 12.99 23.66 -39.66
C GLN A 976 13.54 23.05 -38.34
N ALA A 977 14.38 23.78 -37.62
CA ALA A 977 14.91 23.37 -36.32
C ALA A 977 13.83 23.33 -35.22
N GLN A 978 12.91 24.30 -35.19
CA GLN A 978 11.77 24.33 -34.27
C GLN A 978 10.80 23.18 -34.60
N LEU A 979 10.43 23.03 -35.88
CA LEU A 979 9.57 21.95 -36.35
C LEU A 979 10.15 20.56 -35.99
N LEU A 980 11.46 20.37 -36.13
CA LEU A 980 12.14 19.13 -35.74
C LEU A 980 12.14 18.87 -34.23
N ARG A 981 12.27 19.91 -33.40
CA ARG A 981 12.24 19.77 -31.94
C ARG A 981 10.85 19.36 -31.47
N VAL A 982 9.81 20.04 -31.95
CA VAL A 982 8.43 19.75 -31.55
C VAL A 982 7.98 18.40 -32.10
N TYR A 983 8.34 18.06 -33.34
CA TYR A 983 8.10 16.72 -33.90
C TYR A 983 8.74 15.60 -33.07
N ARG A 984 10.00 15.75 -32.66
CA ARG A 984 10.67 14.76 -31.79
C ARG A 984 10.02 14.64 -30.41
N ALA A 985 9.43 15.73 -29.90
CA ALA A 985 8.73 15.73 -28.63
C ALA A 985 7.37 15.03 -28.71
N ALA A 986 6.66 15.15 -29.84
CA ALA A 986 5.39 14.48 -30.11
C ALA A 986 5.59 13.00 -30.48
N ASN A 987 6.60 12.68 -31.30
CA ASN A 987 6.90 11.32 -31.74
C ASN A 987 7.81 10.56 -30.75
N ARG A 988 7.39 10.44 -29.48
CA ARG A 988 8.13 9.69 -28.44
C ARG A 988 8.21 8.20 -28.74
N HIS A 989 7.28 7.67 -29.53
CA HIS A 989 7.16 6.24 -29.82
C HIS A 989 7.99 5.76 -31.02
N ARG A 990 8.62 6.67 -31.78
CA ARG A 990 9.47 6.38 -32.96
C ARG A 990 8.75 5.68 -34.12
N ASP A 991 7.43 5.83 -34.23
CA ASP A 991 6.64 5.16 -35.27
C ASP A 991 6.48 6.01 -36.55
N ASP A 992 7.18 7.15 -36.65
CA ASP A 992 7.14 8.12 -37.77
C ASP A 992 5.75 8.62 -38.20
N GLN A 993 4.71 8.33 -37.41
CA GLN A 993 3.31 8.67 -37.62
C GLN A 993 2.81 9.62 -36.52
N VAL A 994 2.00 10.61 -36.88
CA VAL A 994 1.40 11.59 -35.95
C VAL A 994 -0.11 11.55 -36.14
N ASP A 995 -0.83 11.09 -35.13
CA ASP A 995 -2.30 11.09 -35.12
C ASP A 995 -2.87 12.50 -34.89
N TRP A 996 -4.19 12.65 -35.05
CA TRP A 996 -4.87 13.95 -34.87
C TRP A 996 -4.61 14.58 -33.49
N PRO A 997 -4.72 13.88 -32.34
CA PRO A 997 -4.42 14.47 -31.04
C PRO A 997 -2.98 14.98 -30.92
N ALA A 998 -1.99 14.24 -31.44
CA ALA A 998 -0.61 14.68 -31.44
C ALA A 998 -0.37 15.86 -32.39
N PHE A 999 -1.07 15.92 -33.53
CA PHE A 999 -1.03 17.04 -34.46
C PHE A 999 -1.62 18.32 -33.85
N LEU A 1000 -2.79 18.22 -33.22
CA LEU A 1000 -3.45 19.34 -32.54
C LEU A 1000 -2.57 19.94 -31.44
N LEU A 1001 -1.97 19.08 -30.60
CA LEU A 1001 -1.04 19.51 -29.56
C LEU A 1001 0.19 20.22 -30.14
N LEU A 1002 0.74 19.71 -31.25
CA LEU A 1002 1.90 20.29 -31.92
C LEU A 1002 1.56 21.65 -32.53
N GLY A 1003 0.38 21.78 -33.15
CA GLY A 1003 -0.13 23.04 -33.69
C GLY A 1003 -0.36 24.11 -32.62
N GLU A 1004 -0.98 23.74 -31.49
CA GLU A 1004 -1.17 24.67 -30.35
C GLU A 1004 0.18 25.15 -29.77
N GLN A 1005 1.17 24.26 -29.65
CA GLN A 1005 2.49 24.61 -29.12
C GLN A 1005 3.23 25.59 -30.03
N LEU A 1006 3.20 25.34 -31.34
CA LEU A 1006 3.83 26.21 -32.32
C LEU A 1006 3.14 27.56 -32.39
N HIS A 1007 1.80 27.59 -32.38
CA HIS A 1007 1.04 28.84 -32.34
C HIS A 1007 1.42 29.68 -31.11
N ARG A 1008 1.52 29.08 -29.91
CA ARG A 1008 1.95 29.80 -28.70
C ARG A 1008 3.37 30.36 -28.81
N LEU A 1009 4.30 29.62 -29.42
CA LEU A 1009 5.66 30.13 -29.66
C LEU A 1009 5.64 31.33 -30.62
N ALA A 1010 4.84 31.27 -31.68
CA ALA A 1010 4.67 32.38 -32.61
C ALA A 1010 4.05 33.61 -31.92
N THR A 1011 3.06 33.43 -31.04
CA THR A 1011 2.47 34.52 -30.26
C THR A 1011 3.50 35.17 -29.34
N LEU A 1012 4.35 34.37 -28.68
CA LEU A 1012 5.41 34.89 -27.81
C LEU A 1012 6.47 35.67 -28.60
N ASP A 1013 6.93 35.13 -29.74
CA ASP A 1013 7.88 35.82 -30.63
C ASP A 1013 7.28 37.15 -31.14
N ALA A 1014 5.98 37.19 -31.43
CA ALA A 1014 5.27 38.41 -31.84
C ALA A 1014 5.12 39.43 -30.69
N MET A 1015 4.87 38.97 -29.46
CA MET A 1015 4.81 39.84 -28.28
C MET A 1015 6.18 40.43 -27.95
N ASP A 1016 7.25 39.66 -28.07
CA ASP A 1016 8.63 40.13 -27.86
C ASP A 1016 9.03 41.14 -28.95
N ALA A 1017 8.59 40.94 -30.19
CA ALA A 1017 8.79 41.90 -31.28
C ALA A 1017 7.97 43.20 -31.09
N ALA A 1018 6.72 43.08 -30.61
CA ALA A 1018 5.84 44.23 -30.35
C ALA A 1018 6.26 45.04 -29.12
N ALA A 1019 6.94 44.43 -28.15
CA ALA A 1019 7.42 45.09 -26.94
C ALA A 1019 8.55 46.13 -27.18
N GLY A 1020 8.93 46.40 -28.43
CA GLY A 1020 9.77 47.55 -28.79
C GLY A 1020 11.17 47.55 -28.16
N GLY A 1021 11.66 46.39 -27.73
CA GLY A 1021 13.00 46.26 -27.20
C GLY A 1021 14.03 46.61 -28.27
N LYS A 1022 14.73 47.75 -28.11
CA LYS A 1022 15.93 48.08 -28.91
C LYS A 1022 16.82 46.84 -29.02
N PRO A 1023 17.35 46.51 -30.20
CA PRO A 1023 18.25 45.36 -30.36
C PRO A 1023 19.43 45.55 -29.41
N THR A 1024 19.52 44.69 -28.40
CA THR A 1024 20.68 44.61 -27.54
C THR A 1024 21.88 44.20 -28.39
N PRO A 1025 23.02 44.92 -28.32
CA PRO A 1025 24.17 44.62 -29.13
C PRO A 1025 24.66 43.21 -28.80
N SER A 1026 24.89 42.41 -29.85
CA SER A 1026 25.41 41.06 -29.73
C SER A 1026 26.68 41.05 -28.87
N PRO A 1027 26.84 40.10 -27.93
CA PRO A 1027 28.05 39.99 -27.15
C PRO A 1027 29.25 39.73 -28.08
N PRO A 1028 30.44 40.32 -27.81
CA PRO A 1028 31.59 40.18 -28.68
C PRO A 1028 31.93 38.70 -28.85
N GLN A 1029 32.05 38.27 -30.11
CA GLN A 1029 32.56 36.97 -30.51
C GLN A 1029 34.02 36.80 -30.04
N ARG A 1030 34.23 36.51 -28.75
CA ARG A 1030 35.49 36.00 -28.22
C ARG A 1030 35.28 34.56 -27.78
N GLY A 1031 35.26 33.67 -28.77
CA GLY A 1031 35.13 32.22 -28.55
C GLY A 1031 35.47 31.35 -29.75
N GLY A 1032 35.66 31.94 -30.95
CA GLY A 1032 36.04 31.21 -32.16
C GLY A 1032 37.43 30.58 -32.05
N GLU A 1033 38.43 31.36 -31.64
CA GLU A 1033 39.82 30.90 -31.62
C GLU A 1033 40.11 29.81 -30.58
N ALA A 1034 39.45 29.83 -29.42
CA ALA A 1034 39.66 28.81 -28.39
C ALA A 1034 39.03 27.46 -28.78
N ARG A 1035 37.90 27.47 -29.48
CA ARG A 1035 37.26 26.25 -30.01
C ARG A 1035 38.01 25.70 -31.21
N GLU A 1036 38.55 26.57 -32.06
CA GLU A 1036 39.37 26.18 -33.20
C GLU A 1036 40.75 25.64 -32.77
N ALA A 1037 41.35 26.21 -31.72
CA ALA A 1037 42.57 25.71 -31.10
C ALA A 1037 42.36 24.33 -30.41
N ALA A 1038 41.19 24.12 -29.79
CA ALA A 1038 40.82 22.82 -29.21
C ALA A 1038 40.57 21.76 -30.31
N ALA A 1039 39.91 22.12 -31.41
CA ALA A 1039 39.71 21.23 -32.56
C ALA A 1039 41.02 20.86 -33.26
N ARG A 1040 41.95 21.82 -33.41
CA ARG A 1040 43.30 21.58 -33.96
C ARG A 1040 44.14 20.67 -33.04
N ARG A 1041 44.04 20.80 -31.71
CA ARG A 1041 44.69 19.89 -30.75
C ARG A 1041 44.14 18.45 -30.82
N ILE A 1042 42.84 18.29 -31.04
CA ILE A 1042 42.22 16.96 -31.20
C ILE A 1042 42.59 16.32 -32.54
N GLN A 1043 42.71 17.10 -33.63
CA GLN A 1043 43.21 16.59 -34.91
C GLN A 1043 44.71 16.23 -34.87
N GLN A 1044 45.55 16.98 -34.17
CA GLN A 1044 46.98 16.65 -34.01
C GLN A 1044 47.20 15.37 -33.18
N THR A 1045 46.39 15.16 -32.13
CA THR A 1045 46.46 13.91 -31.34
C THR A 1045 45.94 12.68 -32.11
N TYR A 1046 45.01 12.85 -33.05
CA TYR A 1046 44.59 11.77 -33.94
C TYR A 1046 45.61 11.44 -35.05
N ARG A 1047 46.40 12.42 -35.53
CA ARG A 1047 47.48 12.16 -36.51
C ARG A 1047 48.70 11.49 -35.88
N GLY A 1048 49.06 11.82 -34.63
CA GLY A 1048 50.17 11.19 -33.92
C GLY A 1048 49.96 9.72 -33.52
N ARG A 1049 48.70 9.24 -33.48
CA ARG A 1049 48.37 7.86 -33.09
C ARG A 1049 48.20 6.88 -34.25
N ARG A 1050 48.38 7.35 -35.50
CA ARG A 1050 48.28 6.53 -36.72
C ARG A 1050 49.63 6.28 -37.40
N GLY A 1051 50.72 6.73 -36.78
CA GLY A 1051 52.10 6.55 -37.24
C GLY A 1051 53.02 6.04 -36.13
N ALA A 1052 52.52 5.12 -35.30
CA ALA A 1052 53.30 4.35 -34.32
C ALA A 1052 52.85 2.89 -34.36
#